data_AF-A0A2E5NG43-F1
#
_entry.id   AF-A0A2E5NG43-F1
#
_cell.length_a   1.000
_cell.length_b   1.000
_cell.length_c   1.000
_cell.angle_alpha   90.00
_cell.angle_beta   90.00
_cell.angle_gamma   90.00
#
_symmetry.space_group_name_H-M   'P 1'
#
loop_
_entity.id
_entity.type
_entity.pdbx_description
1 polymer ?
#
loop_
_entity_poly.entity_id
_entity_poly.type
_entity_poly.pdbx_seq_one_letter_code
_entity_poly.pdbx_strand_id
1 'polypeptide(L)'
;YQEVQTMTRLSSVLQLGSFLSLCLVVPTFAYSNDWTKRSYQAFGLADKGHDLTTETKVDGTRIIRTTGSDPYLGTVGLAEKIDPFTAYRVMFQYRNSIDLKNFQVLYQTPGGLRHLNQEMPSSADWRWHSFELAKGEGGLRERVEWLRFDFGEEAGRKYLLRDMRLIKAKPEFDLDSLDHLPFSLKEKGHQATVKALAEGGWSISTQGDDPFVMTTGFAEAHQPDTPYVLAFEYQAPPQSTPLVVYFLSESGVRNQTLDTSPTNGWRWHLHDFTVGGQGLEERLKWVRIDFGTDPDLTYRIRNCRLIPATRELRQRVKLGQNFDQLSRFGINLEKVKPQQAAIETVRKRDKHGIVVTLSAYRHLDLDAETKRLANEPSASPPVPLGPRIVAGEGEHTDNHTIVRILSPYQVCETQFLAYPPEIRGGVGVETGVDGKGETFILSYPLISARAREIRLFSPSGGSRGAIEGPKELVPPYVVSVGDYRPELKGEEIAITSRYASTSKPSVYLLSLTGKVLKVFQVPGKNKENYQREFKLFTKTGGKVDQLFVQNLTAKRAFRLLPKEDATTVDFHASAIGSRLFDTAYSDRDFNLGGPQRLVSTLYPWKKGNLQPALDAGRMENVFWFDPQEVHNDSWATWGEFKDGRYVKNSLYNFLGAAQYWSPLVQAGKIEDRSYEEWIEGIDWNRRAFGGKHRKSTDDYAKGSPTVWNACFTHRWSIGPSKALTQQLDPATSLPLYLLLDRKNEPTGGGYFKKRLFDYGTQNFEQESIDRYYTYGQRALYRKLAPHYRAQPEMTVAVEPNHENEIVSGRNSVGDYNPKSLEGFYKYLLTLYEDLDTINEKMGTSFDKEFFDAPRGLLRGDWDRYDMDNRYFREWVEYNRIQIYRRVGSSYREALLAGFPPELIKSHQIPSSYVFGSIVGISERDIRISPIDWLLTTGAGFGFSRYGTYYDRKYNIGQGAHSSGYDGMLVGEYASLNPSEEKALDQLLYLRDRGVSALHVMWWPEDLDKGFNAAQAAALRRMIAEHDEPKPGLAGGISQVRAWRGGKEPFEIASLGTGPEHTGLLKSLRQNGSFEGSVYVVPFHAHVAIETLSSKPSLAIGPKPVQLAMAQELLQGAVLETTFRMGKGQNPGSLSLNLLHDGVVLKDAEVLLDQLREGQEVRVIHKVPLILNKLALEISAISGESKIEELKVIRHQDKAINLTRGIMEGRRHQGGVTFALLPDSP
;
A
#
# COMPACT_ATOMS: atom_id res chain seq x y z
N TYR A 1 31.26 -36.56 36.98
CA TYR A 1 31.46 -37.84 37.67
C TYR A 1 30.09 -38.42 38.04
N GLN A 2 30.05 -39.70 38.39
CA GLN A 2 28.88 -40.57 38.54
C GLN A 2 27.81 -40.10 39.57
N GLU A 3 26.53 -40.37 39.28
CA GLU A 3 25.73 -41.49 39.86
C GLU A 3 26.11 -41.99 41.30
N VAL A 4 25.23 -42.46 42.21
CA VAL A 4 23.84 -42.98 42.08
C VAL A 4 23.14 -43.20 43.47
N GLN A 5 21.79 -43.15 43.55
CA GLN A 5 20.88 -43.83 44.54
C GLN A 5 21.00 -43.55 46.08
N THR A 6 20.07 -43.87 47.02
CA THR A 6 18.65 -44.36 47.03
C THR A 6 17.93 -44.15 48.41
N MET A 7 16.59 -44.23 48.40
CA MET A 7 15.66 -44.76 49.46
C MET A 7 15.56 -44.04 50.83
N THR A 8 14.41 -43.41 51.18
CA THR A 8 13.17 -43.95 51.85
C THR A 8 13.37 -44.48 53.29
N ARG A 9 12.48 -44.23 54.26
CA ARG A 9 11.01 -44.48 54.22
C ARG A 9 10.20 -43.69 55.28
N LEU A 10 8.89 -43.56 55.01
CA LEU A 10 7.73 -43.15 55.86
C LEU A 10 7.88 -43.35 57.39
N SER A 11 7.24 -42.55 58.26
CA SER A 11 5.79 -42.19 58.33
C SER A 11 5.55 -40.97 59.27
N SER A 12 4.35 -40.43 59.58
CA SER A 12 3.06 -40.16 58.88
C SER A 12 2.08 -39.42 59.84
N VAL A 13 1.05 -38.70 59.33
CA VAL A 13 -0.17 -38.22 60.08
C VAL A 13 0.09 -37.14 61.17
N LEU A 14 -0.58 -35.98 61.29
CA LEU A 14 -1.65 -35.20 60.60
C LEU A 14 -1.49 -33.71 61.06
N GLN A 15 -2.16 -32.64 60.62
CA GLN A 15 -3.18 -32.30 59.60
C GLN A 15 -3.00 -30.81 59.23
N LEU A 16 -3.36 -30.35 58.01
CA LEU A 16 -3.48 -28.92 57.67
C LEU A 16 -4.42 -28.69 56.46
N GLY A 17 -4.76 -27.43 56.17
CA GLY A 17 -5.94 -27.05 55.39
C GLY A 17 -5.79 -26.95 53.86
N SER A 18 -6.80 -27.48 53.17
CA SER A 18 -7.28 -27.17 51.82
C SER A 18 -7.41 -25.66 51.50
N PHE A 19 -7.42 -25.19 50.25
CA PHE A 19 -7.08 -25.81 48.95
C PHE A 19 -6.68 -24.66 48.00
N LEU A 20 -5.56 -24.78 47.28
CA LEU A 20 -5.15 -23.81 46.25
C LEU A 20 -4.66 -24.62 45.04
N SER A 21 -5.43 -24.62 43.95
CA SER A 21 -5.21 -25.51 42.81
C SER A 21 -4.93 -24.70 41.54
N LEU A 22 -3.66 -24.62 41.15
CA LEU A 22 -3.27 -24.10 39.84
C LEU A 22 -3.69 -25.11 38.76
N CYS A 23 -4.64 -24.71 37.90
CA CYS A 23 -4.89 -25.43 36.64
C CYS A 23 -3.81 -25.08 35.62
N LEU A 24 -2.60 -25.63 35.80
CA LEU A 24 -1.56 -25.66 34.77
C LEU A 24 -1.98 -26.62 33.65
N VAL A 25 -2.84 -26.14 32.76
CA VAL A 25 -3.22 -26.85 31.52
C VAL A 25 -2.09 -26.72 30.51
N VAL A 26 -1.04 -27.52 30.71
CA VAL A 26 -0.09 -27.84 29.63
C VAL A 26 -0.88 -28.59 28.55
N PRO A 27 -0.80 -28.20 27.27
CA PRO A 27 -1.44 -28.92 26.18
C PRO A 27 -0.70 -30.24 25.94
N THR A 28 -1.05 -31.28 26.71
CA THR A 28 -0.59 -32.64 26.48
C THR A 28 -1.18 -33.16 25.17
N PHE A 29 -0.39 -33.09 24.09
CA PHE A 29 -0.62 -33.84 22.85
C PHE A 29 -0.41 -35.35 23.08
N ALA A 30 -1.26 -35.92 23.94
CA ALA A 30 -1.31 -37.33 24.25
C ALA A 30 -1.97 -38.07 23.08
N TYR A 31 -1.14 -38.57 22.15
CA TYR A 31 -1.55 -39.53 21.13
C TYR A 31 -1.96 -40.87 21.80
N SER A 32 -3.16 -40.91 22.37
CA SER A 32 -3.84 -42.16 22.71
C SER A 32 -4.19 -42.88 21.41
N ASN A 33 -3.30 -43.77 20.98
CA ASN A 33 -3.37 -44.50 19.71
C ASN A 33 -4.47 -45.59 19.72
N ASP A 34 -5.74 -45.17 19.87
CA ASP A 34 -6.92 -46.01 20.05
C ASP A 34 -7.45 -46.62 18.72
N TRP A 35 -6.52 -47.03 17.86
CA TRP A 35 -6.82 -47.61 16.53
C TRP A 35 -7.63 -48.91 16.62
N THR A 36 -7.53 -49.63 17.72
CA THR A 36 -8.23 -50.91 17.94
C THR A 36 -9.74 -50.76 18.14
N LYS A 37 -10.22 -49.57 18.52
CA LYS A 37 -11.65 -49.23 18.65
C LYS A 37 -12.23 -48.50 17.44
N ARG A 38 -11.42 -48.09 16.45
CA ARG A 38 -11.91 -47.40 15.25
C ARG A 38 -12.69 -48.35 14.33
N SER A 39 -13.71 -47.80 13.66
CA SER A 39 -14.42 -48.44 12.55
C SER A 39 -13.44 -48.88 11.46
N TYR A 40 -13.58 -50.12 10.99
CA TYR A 40 -12.64 -50.74 10.06
C TYR A 40 -13.36 -51.60 9.01
N GLN A 41 -12.70 -51.82 7.88
CA GLN A 41 -13.12 -52.79 6.88
C GLN A 41 -12.27 -54.05 7.02
N ALA A 42 -12.91 -55.22 7.16
CA ALA A 42 -12.19 -56.50 7.17
C ALA A 42 -11.72 -56.87 5.74
N PHE A 43 -10.56 -57.53 5.63
CA PHE A 43 -10.05 -58.07 4.37
C PHE A 43 -9.50 -59.50 4.53
N GLY A 44 -9.33 -60.23 3.43
CA GLY A 44 -8.87 -61.61 3.44
C GLY A 44 -7.38 -61.76 3.12
N LEU A 45 -6.82 -62.91 3.48
CA LEU A 45 -5.61 -63.46 2.87
C LEU A 45 -6.02 -64.61 1.95
N ALA A 46 -5.28 -64.82 0.86
CA ALA A 46 -5.55 -65.88 -0.09
C ALA A 46 -5.35 -67.28 0.54
N ASP A 47 -5.98 -68.30 -0.05
CA ASP A 47 -5.83 -69.69 0.41
C ASP A 47 -4.56 -70.37 -0.11
N LYS A 48 -3.98 -69.84 -1.20
CA LYS A 48 -2.73 -70.28 -1.80
C LYS A 48 -1.74 -69.11 -1.87
N GLY A 49 -0.51 -69.38 -1.45
CA GLY A 49 0.65 -68.50 -1.64
C GLY A 49 1.69 -69.14 -2.55
N HIS A 50 2.78 -68.44 -2.77
CA HIS A 50 4.01 -68.96 -3.36
C HIS A 50 4.96 -69.34 -2.22
N ASP A 51 5.74 -70.42 -2.39
CA ASP A 51 6.72 -70.91 -1.39
C ASP A 51 6.23 -70.99 0.07
N LEU A 52 4.92 -71.17 0.27
CA LEU A 52 4.30 -71.35 1.57
C LEU A 52 2.99 -72.16 1.49
N THR A 53 2.56 -72.67 2.64
CA THR A 53 1.25 -73.29 2.83
C THR A 53 0.41 -72.49 3.83
N THR A 54 -0.90 -72.43 3.61
CA THR A 54 -1.86 -71.80 4.53
C THR A 54 -2.86 -72.81 5.09
N GLU A 55 -3.31 -72.57 6.32
CA GLU A 55 -4.32 -73.37 7.02
C GLU A 55 -5.23 -72.41 7.79
N THR A 56 -6.54 -72.44 7.55
CA THR A 56 -7.51 -71.55 8.19
C THR A 56 -8.26 -72.27 9.29
N LYS A 57 -8.25 -71.70 10.50
CA LYS A 57 -9.02 -72.19 11.64
C LYS A 57 -10.43 -71.62 11.68
N VAL A 58 -11.30 -72.32 12.43
CA VAL A 58 -12.70 -71.91 12.72
C VAL A 58 -12.77 -70.55 13.44
N ASP A 59 -11.73 -70.15 14.18
CA ASP A 59 -11.63 -68.84 14.84
C ASP A 59 -11.12 -67.70 13.93
N GLY A 60 -11.01 -67.95 12.61
CA GLY A 60 -10.47 -67.01 11.63
C GLY A 60 -8.94 -66.90 11.61
N THR A 61 -8.23 -67.64 12.48
CA THR A 61 -6.75 -67.64 12.46
C THR A 61 -6.22 -68.33 11.20
N ARG A 62 -5.42 -67.59 10.41
CA ARG A 62 -4.58 -68.12 9.34
C ARG A 62 -3.25 -68.58 9.94
N ILE A 63 -2.91 -69.85 9.82
CA ILE A 63 -1.55 -70.36 10.03
C ILE A 63 -0.84 -70.34 8.68
N ILE A 64 0.30 -69.70 8.61
CA ILE A 64 1.19 -69.63 7.45
C ILE A 64 2.46 -70.41 7.80
N ARG A 65 2.90 -71.30 6.90
CA ARG A 65 4.16 -72.05 7.02
C ARG A 65 4.98 -71.88 5.74
N THR A 66 6.18 -71.31 5.84
CA THR A 66 7.07 -71.13 4.67
C THR A 66 7.71 -72.46 4.27
N THR A 67 7.92 -72.66 2.96
CA THR A 67 8.44 -73.90 2.38
C THR A 67 9.56 -73.69 1.36
N GLY A 68 9.75 -72.47 0.85
CA GLY A 68 10.84 -72.10 -0.06
C GLY A 68 11.45 -70.73 0.29
N SER A 69 11.94 -70.00 -0.72
CA SER A 69 12.75 -68.78 -0.60
C SER A 69 12.08 -67.49 -1.09
N ASP A 70 10.90 -67.55 -1.74
CA ASP A 70 10.02 -66.39 -2.01
C ASP A 70 8.61 -66.61 -1.41
N PRO A 71 8.47 -66.85 -0.08
CA PRO A 71 7.21 -67.11 0.60
C PRO A 71 6.30 -65.88 0.70
N TYR A 72 5.42 -65.69 -0.29
CA TYR A 72 4.42 -64.60 -0.29
C TYR A 72 2.97 -65.08 -0.36
N LEU A 73 2.06 -64.24 0.14
CA LEU A 73 0.62 -64.46 0.15
C LEU A 73 -0.16 -63.23 -0.31
N GLY A 74 -1.02 -63.38 -1.31
CA GLY A 74 -1.91 -62.32 -1.78
C GLY A 74 -2.99 -61.95 -0.75
N THR A 75 -3.41 -60.69 -0.76
CA THR A 75 -4.60 -60.22 -0.04
C THR A 75 -5.86 -60.36 -0.92
N VAL A 76 -7.03 -60.52 -0.29
CA VAL A 76 -8.31 -60.78 -0.97
C VAL A 76 -9.32 -59.72 -0.57
N GLY A 77 -9.93 -59.05 -1.57
CA GLY A 77 -10.91 -58.00 -1.32
C GLY A 77 -10.31 -56.82 -0.56
N LEU A 78 -9.07 -56.43 -0.87
CA LEU A 78 -8.36 -55.31 -0.23
C LEU A 78 -8.06 -54.18 -1.23
N ALA A 79 -7.53 -54.50 -2.41
CA ALA A 79 -7.24 -53.51 -3.47
C ALA A 79 -8.52 -52.76 -3.90
N GLU A 80 -9.66 -53.45 -3.86
CA GLU A 80 -11.00 -52.96 -4.18
C GLU A 80 -11.60 -52.05 -3.09
N LYS A 81 -10.98 -52.00 -1.90
CA LYS A 81 -11.42 -51.21 -0.73
C LYS A 81 -10.57 -49.96 -0.50
N ILE A 82 -9.47 -49.81 -1.23
CA ILE A 82 -8.54 -48.69 -1.13
C ILE A 82 -8.96 -47.63 -2.15
N ASP A 83 -9.59 -46.55 -1.68
CA ASP A 83 -9.64 -45.30 -2.43
C ASP A 83 -8.20 -44.75 -2.56
N PRO A 84 -7.69 -44.51 -3.78
CA PRO A 84 -6.34 -43.98 -3.96
C PRO A 84 -6.10 -42.62 -3.29
N PHE A 85 -7.14 -41.81 -3.02
CA PHE A 85 -6.98 -40.49 -2.40
C PHE A 85 -7.13 -40.48 -0.87
N THR A 86 -7.62 -41.57 -0.28
CA THR A 86 -7.73 -41.73 1.17
C THR A 86 -6.45 -42.37 1.74
N ALA A 87 -5.92 -41.79 2.83
CA ALA A 87 -4.85 -42.43 3.61
C ALA A 87 -5.43 -43.58 4.47
N TYR A 88 -4.79 -44.75 4.42
CA TYR A 88 -5.21 -45.94 5.17
C TYR A 88 -4.07 -46.55 5.98
N ARG A 89 -4.43 -47.05 7.16
CA ARG A 89 -3.60 -47.90 8.01
C ARG A 89 -4.11 -49.34 7.93
N VAL A 90 -3.24 -50.27 7.58
CA VAL A 90 -3.48 -51.72 7.67
C VAL A 90 -3.06 -52.19 9.06
N MET A 91 -3.87 -53.05 9.68
CA MET A 91 -3.60 -53.66 10.98
C MET A 91 -3.97 -55.14 10.98
N PHE A 92 -3.23 -55.94 11.75
CA PHE A 92 -3.61 -57.32 12.07
C PHE A 92 -2.97 -57.79 13.38
N GLN A 93 -3.55 -58.82 13.99
CA GLN A 93 -2.89 -59.55 15.07
C GLN A 93 -2.01 -60.65 14.49
N TYR A 94 -0.81 -60.83 15.07
CA TYR A 94 0.11 -61.90 14.73
C TYR A 94 0.71 -62.59 15.96
N ARG A 95 1.24 -63.79 15.75
CA ARG A 95 2.02 -64.58 16.72
C ARG A 95 3.08 -65.40 15.98
N ASN A 96 4.33 -65.37 16.45
CA ASN A 96 5.48 -66.02 15.82
C ASN A 96 6.60 -66.31 16.85
N SER A 97 7.38 -67.37 16.64
CA SER A 97 8.43 -67.80 17.58
C SER A 97 9.81 -67.17 17.33
N ILE A 98 9.94 -66.32 16.29
CA ILE A 98 11.18 -65.66 15.85
C ILE A 98 10.84 -64.28 15.27
N ASP A 99 11.83 -63.39 15.25
CA ASP A 99 11.71 -62.11 14.54
C ASP A 99 11.67 -62.34 13.03
N LEU A 100 10.75 -61.67 12.33
CA LEU A 100 10.76 -61.56 10.87
C LEU A 100 11.19 -60.13 10.51
N LYS A 101 12.46 -60.00 10.08
CA LYS A 101 13.10 -58.70 9.77
C LYS A 101 12.84 -58.22 8.34
N ASN A 102 12.57 -59.16 7.44
CA ASN A 102 12.26 -58.89 6.03
C ASN A 102 10.75 -59.13 5.75
N PHE A 103 9.85 -58.64 6.61
CA PHE A 103 8.43 -58.61 6.24
C PHE A 103 8.24 -57.53 5.18
N GLN A 104 7.75 -57.87 4.00
CA GLN A 104 7.50 -56.89 2.95
C GLN A 104 6.02 -56.84 2.57
N VAL A 105 5.57 -55.66 2.18
CA VAL A 105 4.22 -55.43 1.66
C VAL A 105 4.37 -54.88 0.25
N LEU A 106 4.13 -55.73 -0.76
CA LEU A 106 4.29 -55.37 -2.17
C LEU A 106 2.91 -55.11 -2.77
N TYR A 107 2.79 -54.05 -3.57
CA TYR A 107 1.56 -53.72 -4.29
C TYR A 107 1.86 -53.14 -5.67
N GLN A 108 0.97 -53.40 -6.61
CA GLN A 108 1.05 -52.92 -7.99
C GLN A 108 0.12 -51.72 -8.19
N THR A 109 0.61 -50.71 -8.89
CA THR A 109 -0.18 -49.61 -9.45
C THR A 109 0.10 -49.47 -10.95
N PRO A 110 -0.68 -48.68 -11.71
CA PRO A 110 -0.38 -48.38 -13.12
C PRO A 110 1.03 -47.76 -13.34
N GLY A 111 1.55 -47.01 -12.36
CA GLY A 111 2.91 -46.50 -12.31
C GLY A 111 3.98 -47.53 -11.88
N GLY A 112 3.64 -48.82 -11.78
CA GLY A 112 4.56 -49.92 -11.52
C GLY A 112 4.47 -50.54 -10.12
N LEU A 113 5.38 -51.48 -9.84
CA LEU A 113 5.47 -52.15 -8.55
C LEU A 113 5.98 -51.19 -7.46
N ARG A 114 5.49 -51.38 -6.23
CA ARG A 114 5.88 -50.68 -5.00
C ARG A 114 6.07 -51.69 -3.87
N HIS A 115 6.92 -51.37 -2.90
CA HIS A 115 7.15 -52.22 -1.72
C HIS A 115 7.32 -51.37 -0.45
N LEU A 116 6.92 -51.93 0.69
CA LEU A 116 7.15 -51.37 2.03
C LEU A 116 7.82 -52.45 2.90
N ASN A 117 9.04 -52.19 3.35
CA ASN A 117 9.75 -53.07 4.28
C ASN A 117 9.31 -52.79 5.71
N GLN A 118 9.11 -53.83 6.51
CA GLN A 118 8.58 -53.80 7.87
C GLN A 118 9.28 -54.85 8.74
N GLU A 119 9.35 -54.60 10.05
CA GLU A 119 9.80 -55.59 11.03
C GLU A 119 8.61 -56.16 11.81
N MET A 120 8.58 -57.48 11.98
CA MET A 120 7.64 -58.20 12.82
C MET A 120 8.40 -59.00 13.90
N PRO A 121 8.80 -58.38 15.02
CA PRO A 121 9.52 -59.04 16.10
C PRO A 121 8.73 -60.23 16.67
N SER A 122 9.44 -61.21 17.19
CA SER A 122 8.91 -62.39 17.87
C SER A 122 7.83 -62.04 18.90
N SER A 123 6.79 -62.86 18.97
CA SER A 123 5.76 -62.74 20.01
C SER A 123 5.16 -64.09 20.38
N ALA A 124 5.37 -64.47 21.65
CA ALA A 124 4.77 -65.64 22.25
C ALA A 124 3.25 -65.49 22.47
N ASP A 125 2.72 -64.27 22.41
CA ASP A 125 1.29 -63.93 22.54
C ASP A 125 0.76 -63.27 21.27
N TRP A 126 -0.53 -62.91 21.25
CA TRP A 126 -1.13 -62.17 20.14
C TRP A 126 -0.77 -60.68 20.21
N ARG A 127 0.01 -60.19 19.24
CA ARG A 127 0.44 -58.80 19.14
C ARG A 127 -0.16 -58.12 17.92
N TRP A 128 -0.59 -56.85 18.05
CA TRP A 128 -0.96 -56.03 16.90
C TRP A 128 0.29 -55.58 16.12
N HIS A 129 0.26 -55.77 14.81
CA HIS A 129 1.14 -55.09 13.84
C HIS A 129 0.31 -54.07 13.05
N SER A 130 0.93 -52.97 12.63
CA SER A 130 0.26 -51.93 11.83
C SER A 130 1.22 -51.10 11.01
N PHE A 131 0.85 -50.78 9.77
CA PHE A 131 1.58 -49.88 8.88
C PHE A 131 0.62 -49.04 8.03
N GLU A 132 1.11 -47.94 7.48
CA GLU A 132 0.36 -47.07 6.57
C GLU A 132 0.78 -47.37 5.12
N LEU A 133 -0.19 -47.46 4.22
CA LEU A 133 0.07 -47.82 2.81
C LEU A 133 0.74 -46.68 2.05
N ALA A 134 0.49 -45.44 2.45
CA ALA A 134 1.10 -44.23 1.93
C ALA A 134 1.78 -43.45 3.06
N LYS A 135 2.86 -42.72 2.76
CA LYS A 135 3.45 -41.76 3.70
C LYS A 135 2.71 -40.43 3.62
N GLY A 136 2.00 -40.08 4.69
CA GLY A 136 1.26 -38.82 4.80
C GLY A 136 -0.17 -38.89 4.28
N GLU A 137 -0.88 -37.77 4.35
CA GLU A 137 -2.35 -37.74 4.29
C GLU A 137 -2.95 -37.89 2.88
N GLY A 138 -2.16 -37.83 1.81
CA GLY A 138 -2.64 -37.70 0.43
C GLY A 138 -3.02 -39.00 -0.29
N GLY A 139 -3.20 -40.11 0.45
CA GLY A 139 -3.44 -41.43 -0.11
C GLY A 139 -2.27 -41.96 -0.97
N LEU A 140 -2.54 -43.01 -1.73
CA LEU A 140 -1.59 -43.60 -2.69
C LEU A 140 -1.52 -42.83 -4.03
N ARG A 141 -2.51 -41.97 -4.31
CA ARG A 141 -2.73 -41.20 -5.56
C ARG A 141 -2.96 -42.02 -6.83
N GLU A 142 -2.50 -43.27 -6.86
CA GLU A 142 -2.76 -44.26 -7.90
C GLU A 142 -3.59 -45.43 -7.34
N ARG A 143 -4.46 -46.03 -8.15
CA ARG A 143 -5.25 -47.20 -7.78
C ARG A 143 -4.34 -48.41 -7.57
N VAL A 144 -4.57 -49.16 -6.49
CA VAL A 144 -3.95 -50.48 -6.27
C VAL A 144 -4.65 -51.53 -7.14
N GLU A 145 -3.87 -52.30 -7.88
CA GLU A 145 -4.36 -53.42 -8.70
C GLU A 145 -4.37 -54.72 -7.89
N TRP A 146 -3.30 -54.98 -7.14
CA TRP A 146 -3.20 -56.08 -6.17
C TRP A 146 -2.18 -55.74 -5.07
N LEU A 147 -2.26 -56.45 -3.94
CA LEU A 147 -1.33 -56.32 -2.81
C LEU A 147 -1.04 -57.70 -2.19
N ARG A 148 0.23 -58.00 -1.89
CA ARG A 148 0.72 -59.23 -1.23
C ARG A 148 1.53 -58.93 0.02
N PHE A 149 1.55 -59.88 0.95
CA PHE A 149 2.43 -59.90 2.12
C PHE A 149 3.54 -60.93 1.90
N ASP A 150 4.78 -60.57 2.23
CA ASP A 150 6.00 -61.32 1.98
C ASP A 150 6.71 -61.69 3.27
N PHE A 151 7.05 -62.96 3.45
CA PHE A 151 7.47 -63.52 4.74
C PHE A 151 8.98 -63.80 4.84
N GLY A 152 9.80 -63.01 4.13
CA GLY A 152 11.26 -63.14 4.09
C GLY A 152 11.75 -64.25 3.18
N GLU A 153 12.98 -64.73 3.36
CA GLU A 153 13.64 -65.69 2.47
C GLU A 153 13.79 -67.11 3.07
N GLU A 154 13.27 -67.33 4.29
CA GLU A 154 13.53 -68.53 5.08
C GLU A 154 12.39 -69.55 5.03
N ALA A 155 12.70 -70.79 4.62
CA ALA A 155 11.79 -71.92 4.71
C ALA A 155 11.60 -72.46 6.15
N GLY A 156 10.52 -73.20 6.39
CA GLY A 156 10.24 -73.87 7.67
C GLY A 156 9.77 -72.95 8.80
N ARG A 157 9.54 -71.66 8.55
CA ARG A 157 9.05 -70.69 9.53
C ARG A 157 7.53 -70.76 9.64
N LYS A 158 6.99 -70.38 10.81
CA LYS A 158 5.56 -70.45 11.12
C LYS A 158 5.05 -69.14 11.72
N TYR A 159 4.03 -68.58 11.08
CA TYR A 159 3.35 -67.36 11.50
C TYR A 159 1.86 -67.68 11.71
N LEU A 160 1.24 -67.07 12.72
CA LEU A 160 -0.22 -67.10 12.89
C LEU A 160 -0.72 -65.66 12.78
N LEU A 161 -1.71 -65.43 11.93
CA LEU A 161 -2.27 -64.12 11.60
C LEU A 161 -3.80 -64.14 11.76
N ARG A 162 -4.39 -63.10 12.34
CA ARG A 162 -5.86 -62.92 12.44
C ARG A 162 -6.24 -61.44 12.54
N ASP A 163 -7.54 -61.14 12.58
CA ASP A 163 -8.07 -59.77 12.71
C ASP A 163 -7.52 -58.80 11.65
N MET A 164 -7.58 -59.16 10.37
CA MET A 164 -7.19 -58.29 9.25
C MET A 164 -8.11 -57.07 9.17
N ARG A 165 -7.56 -55.85 9.36
CA ARG A 165 -8.31 -54.58 9.35
C ARG A 165 -7.66 -53.55 8.42
N LEU A 166 -8.45 -52.98 7.53
CA LEU A 166 -8.15 -51.73 6.84
C LEU A 166 -8.89 -50.59 7.55
N ILE A 167 -8.17 -49.59 8.05
CA ILE A 167 -8.72 -48.47 8.81
C ILE A 167 -8.41 -47.16 8.07
N LYS A 168 -9.40 -46.28 7.89
CA LYS A 168 -9.14 -44.90 7.44
C LYS A 168 -8.18 -44.24 8.44
N ALA A 169 -7.10 -43.63 7.97
CA ALA A 169 -6.10 -43.00 8.84
C ALA A 169 -6.72 -41.85 9.66
N LYS A 170 -7.73 -41.19 9.10
CA LYS A 170 -8.54 -40.15 9.73
C LYS A 170 -9.90 -40.72 10.17
N PRO A 171 -10.39 -40.40 11.39
CA PRO A 171 -11.77 -40.68 11.76
C PRO A 171 -12.71 -39.79 10.93
N GLU A 172 -13.88 -40.32 10.60
CA GLU A 172 -14.90 -39.60 9.83
C GLU A 172 -15.72 -38.72 10.78
N PHE A 173 -16.00 -37.47 10.40
CA PHE A 173 -16.72 -36.52 11.25
C PHE A 173 -18.23 -36.82 11.19
N ASP A 174 -18.72 -37.54 12.19
CA ASP A 174 -20.10 -38.02 12.29
C ASP A 174 -21.00 -37.04 13.05
N LEU A 175 -21.89 -36.35 12.33
CA LEU A 175 -22.88 -35.42 12.88
C LEU A 175 -24.04 -36.11 13.62
N ASP A 176 -24.28 -37.40 13.39
CA ASP A 176 -25.32 -38.18 14.06
C ASP A 176 -24.84 -38.71 15.43
N SER A 177 -23.52 -38.70 15.67
CA SER A 177 -22.90 -39.02 16.96
C SER A 177 -22.94 -37.90 18.01
N LEU A 178 -23.41 -36.70 17.65
CA LEU A 178 -23.38 -35.51 18.51
C LEU A 178 -24.71 -35.27 19.24
N ASP A 179 -24.63 -34.99 20.55
CA ASP A 179 -25.75 -34.51 21.36
C ASP A 179 -26.34 -33.22 20.76
N HIS A 180 -27.66 -33.17 20.59
CA HIS A 180 -28.32 -32.05 19.94
C HIS A 180 -29.75 -31.83 20.42
N LEU A 181 -30.22 -30.59 20.28
CA LEU A 181 -31.59 -30.19 20.56
C LEU A 181 -32.33 -30.07 19.21
N PRO A 182 -33.36 -30.88 18.93
CA PRO A 182 -34.09 -30.81 17.67
C PRO A 182 -35.00 -29.57 17.63
N PHE A 183 -35.10 -28.95 16.45
CA PHE A 183 -36.11 -27.92 16.17
C PHE A 183 -36.84 -28.25 14.86
N SER A 184 -37.89 -27.49 14.52
CA SER A 184 -38.60 -27.67 13.26
C SER A 184 -39.07 -26.34 12.67
N LEU A 185 -39.62 -26.36 11.46
CA LEU A 185 -40.30 -25.24 10.82
C LEU A 185 -41.81 -25.30 11.09
N LYS A 186 -42.52 -24.17 10.97
CA LYS A 186 -43.99 -24.12 11.05
C LYS A 186 -44.61 -24.43 9.69
N GLU A 187 -45.77 -25.08 9.72
CA GLU A 187 -46.60 -25.44 8.55
C GLU A 187 -47.12 -24.23 7.73
N LYS A 188 -46.88 -23.00 8.21
CA LYS A 188 -47.27 -21.76 7.53
C LYS A 188 -46.05 -20.84 7.43
N GLY A 189 -45.68 -20.50 6.19
CA GLY A 189 -44.76 -19.41 5.89
C GLY A 189 -45.49 -18.10 5.61
N HIS A 190 -44.75 -17.00 5.64
CA HIS A 190 -45.13 -15.75 5.00
C HIS A 190 -44.64 -15.78 3.56
N GLN A 191 -45.51 -15.45 2.60
CA GLN A 191 -45.25 -15.57 1.15
C GLN A 191 -44.57 -16.89 0.72
N ALA A 192 -44.82 -17.98 1.46
CA ALA A 192 -44.17 -19.27 1.24
C ALA A 192 -45.12 -20.42 1.61
N THR A 193 -45.33 -21.33 0.66
CA THR A 193 -46.11 -22.55 0.89
C THR A 193 -45.19 -23.62 1.48
N VAL A 194 -45.51 -24.07 2.70
CA VAL A 194 -44.78 -25.11 3.42
C VAL A 194 -45.57 -26.42 3.38
N LYS A 195 -44.91 -27.55 3.10
CA LYS A 195 -45.50 -28.89 3.07
C LYS A 195 -44.56 -29.89 3.74
N ALA A 196 -45.08 -30.81 4.55
CA ALA A 196 -44.28 -31.89 5.12
C ALA A 196 -43.83 -32.88 4.02
N LEU A 197 -42.64 -33.46 4.19
CA LEU A 197 -42.07 -34.49 3.32
C LEU A 197 -42.30 -35.89 3.90
N ALA A 198 -42.55 -36.89 3.05
CA ALA A 198 -42.77 -38.28 3.46
C ALA A 198 -41.51 -38.93 4.09
N GLU A 199 -40.32 -38.45 3.71
CA GLU A 199 -39.03 -38.83 4.28
C GLU A 199 -38.63 -38.01 5.53
N GLY A 200 -39.54 -37.19 6.05
CA GLY A 200 -39.30 -36.25 7.13
C GLY A 200 -38.77 -34.89 6.67
N GLY A 201 -39.10 -33.84 7.41
CA GLY A 201 -38.77 -32.45 7.06
C GLY A 201 -39.82 -31.79 6.16
N TRP A 202 -39.39 -30.76 5.43
CA TRP A 202 -40.25 -29.75 4.83
C TRP A 202 -39.83 -29.41 3.39
N SER A 203 -40.82 -29.20 2.52
CA SER A 203 -40.68 -28.51 1.24
C SER A 203 -41.24 -27.09 1.39
N ILE A 204 -40.49 -26.09 0.94
CA ILE A 204 -40.83 -24.66 1.03
C ILE A 204 -40.79 -24.08 -0.39
N SER A 205 -41.93 -23.62 -0.89
CA SER A 205 -42.03 -22.95 -2.21
C SER A 205 -42.30 -21.46 -2.00
N THR A 206 -41.41 -20.60 -2.51
CA THR A 206 -41.52 -19.13 -2.41
C THR A 206 -42.60 -18.57 -3.34
N GLN A 207 -43.21 -17.44 -2.96
CA GLN A 207 -44.37 -16.86 -3.67
C GLN A 207 -44.31 -15.33 -3.83
N GLY A 208 -43.21 -14.69 -3.42
CA GLY A 208 -43.05 -13.23 -3.45
C GLY A 208 -41.65 -12.78 -3.01
N ASP A 209 -41.57 -11.55 -2.50
CA ASP A 209 -40.37 -10.78 -2.15
C ASP A 209 -39.89 -10.85 -0.69
N ASP A 210 -40.70 -11.34 0.26
CA ASP A 210 -40.34 -11.65 1.67
C ASP A 210 -40.78 -13.09 2.07
N PRO A 211 -40.36 -14.15 1.35
CA PRO A 211 -40.67 -15.55 1.67
C PRO A 211 -39.88 -16.05 2.91
N PHE A 212 -40.55 -16.17 4.05
CA PHE A 212 -39.95 -16.68 5.30
C PHE A 212 -40.80 -17.72 6.02
N VAL A 213 -40.16 -18.56 6.82
CA VAL A 213 -40.81 -19.59 7.66
C VAL A 213 -40.31 -19.50 9.10
N MET A 214 -41.25 -19.39 10.05
CA MET A 214 -40.95 -19.39 11.48
C MET A 214 -40.48 -20.78 11.94
N THR A 215 -39.58 -20.83 12.91
CA THR A 215 -39.18 -22.08 13.59
C THR A 215 -40.08 -22.39 14.79
N THR A 216 -39.99 -23.63 15.29
CA THR A 216 -40.59 -24.10 16.55
C THR A 216 -39.55 -24.91 17.32
N GLY A 217 -39.40 -24.68 18.62
CA GLY A 217 -38.45 -25.38 19.49
C GLY A 217 -37.05 -24.75 19.53
N PHE A 218 -36.67 -23.93 18.54
CA PHE A 218 -35.34 -23.30 18.47
C PHE A 218 -35.16 -22.28 19.61
N ALA A 219 -36.06 -21.30 19.72
CA ALA A 219 -35.95 -20.23 20.71
C ALA A 219 -36.10 -20.75 22.15
N GLU A 220 -36.88 -21.82 22.30
CA GLU A 220 -37.14 -22.51 23.56
C GLU A 220 -35.97 -23.40 24.01
N ALA A 221 -35.19 -23.95 23.07
CA ALA A 221 -34.01 -24.78 23.34
C ALA A 221 -32.72 -23.98 23.57
N HIS A 222 -32.66 -22.73 23.11
CA HIS A 222 -31.45 -21.90 23.13
C HIS A 222 -31.15 -21.29 24.51
N GLN A 223 -30.01 -21.65 25.10
CA GLN A 223 -29.48 -21.03 26.31
C GLN A 223 -28.56 -19.83 25.99
N PRO A 224 -28.74 -18.63 26.60
CA PRO A 224 -28.00 -17.41 26.27
C PRO A 224 -26.47 -17.56 26.23
N ASP A 225 -25.89 -18.21 27.23
CA ASP A 225 -24.44 -18.27 27.42
C ASP A 225 -23.79 -19.45 26.68
N THR A 226 -24.59 -20.36 26.12
CA THR A 226 -24.08 -21.55 25.41
C THR A 226 -23.84 -21.21 23.94
N PRO A 227 -22.62 -21.43 23.40
CA PRO A 227 -22.40 -21.37 21.96
C PRO A 227 -23.05 -22.57 21.27
N TYR A 228 -23.71 -22.34 20.13
CA TYR A 228 -24.36 -23.41 19.36
C TYR A 228 -23.92 -23.45 17.89
N VAL A 229 -24.04 -24.63 17.30
CA VAL A 229 -24.01 -24.82 15.84
C VAL A 229 -25.42 -25.15 15.38
N LEU A 230 -25.92 -24.36 14.45
CA LEU A 230 -27.14 -24.63 13.69
C LEU A 230 -26.80 -25.62 12.58
N ALA A 231 -27.47 -26.77 12.56
CA ALA A 231 -27.28 -27.82 11.57
C ALA A 231 -28.62 -28.25 10.94
N PHE A 232 -28.64 -28.46 9.63
CA PHE A 232 -29.77 -29.08 8.92
C PHE A 232 -29.32 -29.66 7.58
N GLU A 233 -30.03 -30.66 7.06
CA GLU A 233 -29.90 -31.08 5.67
C GLU A 233 -30.80 -30.24 4.78
N TYR A 234 -30.35 -29.88 3.57
CA TYR A 234 -31.14 -29.13 2.60
C TYR A 234 -30.98 -29.60 1.14
N GLN A 235 -31.95 -29.22 0.32
CA GLN A 235 -31.89 -29.16 -1.15
C GLN A 235 -32.30 -27.75 -1.58
N ALA A 236 -31.61 -27.16 -2.57
CA ALA A 236 -31.85 -25.79 -3.03
C ALA A 236 -31.66 -25.68 -4.57
N PRO A 237 -32.54 -24.94 -5.28
CA PRO A 237 -32.50 -24.85 -6.74
C PRO A 237 -31.30 -24.03 -7.26
N PRO A 238 -30.86 -24.20 -8.53
CA PRO A 238 -29.73 -23.47 -9.13
C PRO A 238 -29.75 -21.94 -8.99
N GLN A 239 -30.95 -21.37 -8.86
CA GLN A 239 -31.21 -19.92 -8.75
C GLN A 239 -31.23 -19.40 -7.30
N SER A 240 -31.12 -20.28 -6.29
CA SER A 240 -31.31 -19.89 -4.89
C SER A 240 -30.28 -18.87 -4.38
N THR A 241 -30.75 -17.80 -3.76
CA THR A 241 -29.91 -16.97 -2.88
C THR A 241 -29.52 -17.74 -1.61
N PRO A 242 -28.44 -17.35 -0.91
CA PRO A 242 -28.12 -17.84 0.43
C PRO A 242 -29.28 -17.58 1.41
N LEU A 243 -29.59 -18.54 2.27
CA LEU A 243 -30.64 -18.40 3.29
C LEU A 243 -30.22 -17.39 4.38
N VAL A 244 -31.18 -16.78 5.07
CA VAL A 244 -30.91 -15.88 6.21
C VAL A 244 -31.71 -16.31 7.43
N VAL A 245 -31.07 -16.34 8.60
CA VAL A 245 -31.74 -16.56 9.88
C VAL A 245 -31.98 -15.21 10.54
N TYR A 246 -33.24 -14.81 10.70
CA TYR A 246 -33.62 -13.65 11.52
C TYR A 246 -34.09 -14.13 12.89
N PHE A 247 -33.76 -13.40 13.95
CA PHE A 247 -34.16 -13.71 15.31
C PHE A 247 -34.41 -12.45 16.14
N LEU A 248 -35.37 -12.53 17.07
CA LEU A 248 -35.65 -11.46 18.02
C LEU A 248 -35.12 -11.84 19.40
N SER A 249 -34.32 -10.97 20.01
CA SER A 249 -33.83 -11.09 21.38
C SER A 249 -34.42 -9.99 22.28
N GLU A 250 -33.71 -9.54 23.32
CA GLU A 250 -34.12 -8.39 24.13
C GLU A 250 -33.73 -7.06 23.48
N SER A 251 -32.54 -7.01 22.87
CA SER A 251 -32.02 -5.88 22.08
C SER A 251 -32.69 -5.66 20.70
N GLY A 252 -33.73 -6.41 20.35
CA GLY A 252 -34.45 -6.28 19.08
C GLY A 252 -34.14 -7.38 18.06
N VAL A 253 -34.46 -7.12 16.79
CA VAL A 253 -34.28 -8.10 15.70
C VAL A 253 -32.84 -8.04 15.16
N ARG A 254 -32.19 -9.19 15.11
CA ARG A 254 -30.88 -9.42 14.50
C ARG A 254 -31.00 -10.47 13.39
N ASN A 255 -29.97 -10.62 12.56
CA ASN A 255 -29.89 -11.69 11.56
C ASN A 255 -28.47 -12.21 11.35
N GLN A 256 -28.37 -13.41 10.77
CA GLN A 256 -27.13 -14.01 10.26
C GLN A 256 -27.42 -14.67 8.90
N THR A 257 -26.59 -14.39 7.89
CA THR A 257 -26.66 -15.07 6.58
C THR A 257 -25.98 -16.44 6.67
N LEU A 258 -26.59 -17.45 6.06
CA LEU A 258 -26.09 -18.81 5.97
C LEU A 258 -25.38 -19.02 4.63
N ASP A 259 -24.16 -19.55 4.62
CA ASP A 259 -23.46 -19.94 3.37
C ASP A 259 -24.02 -21.27 2.80
N THR A 260 -25.30 -21.25 2.41
CA THR A 260 -25.94 -22.30 1.61
C THR A 260 -25.66 -22.09 0.11
N SER A 261 -25.59 -23.17 -0.66
CA SER A 261 -25.38 -23.16 -2.11
C SER A 261 -26.37 -24.10 -2.80
N PRO A 262 -26.73 -23.88 -4.08
CA PRO A 262 -27.57 -24.80 -4.82
C PRO A 262 -27.11 -26.25 -4.74
N THR A 263 -28.04 -27.17 -4.50
CA THR A 263 -27.76 -28.61 -4.43
C THR A 263 -29.01 -29.44 -4.73
N ASN A 264 -28.88 -30.34 -5.70
CA ASN A 264 -29.92 -31.30 -6.09
C ASN A 264 -29.97 -32.51 -5.16
N GLY A 265 -28.89 -32.80 -4.42
CA GLY A 265 -28.83 -33.84 -3.40
C GLY A 265 -28.98 -33.26 -2.00
N TRP A 266 -29.46 -34.07 -1.05
CA TRP A 266 -29.44 -33.71 0.37
C TRP A 266 -28.01 -33.47 0.84
N ARG A 267 -27.78 -32.32 1.47
CA ARG A 267 -26.46 -31.92 1.99
C ARG A 267 -26.62 -31.28 3.36
N TRP A 268 -25.77 -31.65 4.32
CA TRP A 268 -25.66 -30.92 5.59
C TRP A 268 -25.13 -29.49 5.36
N HIS A 269 -25.88 -28.52 5.87
CA HIS A 269 -25.38 -27.18 6.20
C HIS A 269 -25.07 -27.13 7.70
N LEU A 270 -23.99 -26.45 8.06
CA LEU A 270 -23.58 -26.17 9.43
C LEU A 270 -23.25 -24.69 9.54
N HIS A 271 -23.69 -24.03 10.61
CA HIS A 271 -23.47 -22.60 10.84
C HIS A 271 -23.14 -22.33 12.31
N ASP A 272 -22.15 -21.48 12.55
CA ASP A 272 -21.68 -21.10 13.89
C ASP A 272 -22.58 -19.99 14.45
N PHE A 273 -23.61 -20.40 15.20
CA PHE A 273 -24.67 -19.54 15.71
C PHE A 273 -24.23 -18.91 17.05
N THR A 274 -23.23 -18.03 16.95
CA THR A 274 -22.54 -17.39 18.07
C THR A 274 -22.34 -15.89 17.85
N VAL A 275 -22.00 -15.15 18.91
CA VAL A 275 -21.48 -13.77 18.85
C VAL A 275 -20.12 -13.75 19.52
N GLY A 276 -19.11 -13.17 18.86
CA GLY A 276 -17.72 -13.12 19.37
C GLY A 276 -17.02 -14.48 19.59
N GLY A 277 -17.70 -15.61 19.35
CA GLY A 277 -17.27 -16.94 19.77
C GLY A 277 -17.80 -17.39 21.14
N GLN A 278 -18.79 -16.70 21.71
CA GLN A 278 -19.56 -17.11 22.89
C GLN A 278 -21.02 -17.42 22.50
N GLY A 279 -21.90 -17.65 23.48
CA GLY A 279 -23.35 -17.67 23.25
C GLY A 279 -23.88 -16.32 22.72
N LEU A 280 -25.20 -16.18 22.59
CA LEU A 280 -25.80 -14.91 22.17
C LEU A 280 -26.00 -13.88 23.31
N GLU A 281 -25.68 -14.26 24.56
CA GLU A 281 -25.83 -13.48 25.81
C GLU A 281 -27.27 -13.04 26.15
N GLU A 282 -28.22 -13.20 25.22
CA GLU A 282 -29.63 -12.87 25.35
C GLU A 282 -30.54 -14.09 25.11
N ARG A 283 -31.75 -14.07 25.68
CA ARG A 283 -32.81 -15.04 25.36
C ARG A 283 -33.48 -14.70 24.03
N LEU A 284 -33.78 -15.73 23.25
CA LEU A 284 -34.51 -15.60 21.99
C LEU A 284 -36.03 -15.65 22.24
N LYS A 285 -36.76 -14.77 21.57
CA LYS A 285 -38.23 -14.71 21.59
C LYS A 285 -38.85 -15.41 20.38
N TRP A 286 -38.15 -15.39 19.23
CA TRP A 286 -38.43 -16.22 18.06
C TRP A 286 -37.22 -16.28 17.12
N VAL A 287 -37.23 -17.28 16.23
CA VAL A 287 -36.29 -17.43 15.10
C VAL A 287 -37.09 -17.79 13.83
N ARG A 288 -36.74 -17.20 12.68
CA ARG A 288 -37.29 -17.51 11.34
C ARG A 288 -36.16 -17.75 10.33
N ILE A 289 -36.42 -18.51 9.28
CA ILE A 289 -35.53 -18.68 8.12
C ILE A 289 -36.17 -18.00 6.91
N ASP A 290 -35.38 -17.20 6.21
CA ASP A 290 -35.70 -16.46 4.99
C ASP A 290 -35.10 -17.13 3.75
N PHE A 291 -35.85 -17.09 2.65
CA PHE A 291 -35.59 -17.86 1.43
C PHE A 291 -35.27 -17.00 0.19
N GLY A 292 -34.93 -15.72 0.38
CA GLY A 292 -34.54 -14.81 -0.71
C GLY A 292 -35.62 -13.79 -1.05
N THR A 293 -35.63 -13.31 -2.30
CA THR A 293 -36.64 -12.36 -2.83
C THR A 293 -37.29 -12.87 -4.13
N ASP A 294 -36.96 -14.08 -4.56
CA ASP A 294 -37.38 -14.65 -5.85
C ASP A 294 -38.54 -15.64 -5.65
N PRO A 295 -39.67 -15.49 -6.37
CA PRO A 295 -40.81 -16.42 -6.31
C PRO A 295 -40.54 -17.73 -7.05
N ASP A 296 -41.43 -18.72 -6.85
CA ASP A 296 -41.45 -20.03 -7.49
C ASP A 296 -40.22 -20.93 -7.26
N LEU A 297 -39.30 -20.53 -6.37
CA LEU A 297 -38.18 -21.36 -5.93
C LEU A 297 -38.65 -22.37 -4.87
N THR A 298 -38.35 -23.65 -5.08
CA THR A 298 -38.69 -24.72 -4.11
C THR A 298 -37.44 -25.28 -3.43
N TYR A 299 -37.33 -24.98 -2.14
CA TYR A 299 -36.32 -25.51 -1.22
C TYR A 299 -36.87 -26.73 -0.48
N ARG A 300 -35.97 -27.55 0.07
CA ARG A 300 -36.31 -28.60 1.04
C ARG A 300 -35.33 -28.59 2.20
N ILE A 301 -35.83 -28.82 3.42
CA ILE A 301 -35.03 -28.82 4.66
C ILE A 301 -35.49 -29.95 5.58
N ARG A 302 -34.55 -30.72 6.14
CA ARG A 302 -34.82 -31.77 7.15
C ARG A 302 -33.70 -31.86 8.19
N ASN A 303 -33.87 -32.72 9.21
CA ASN A 303 -32.88 -32.98 10.25
C ASN A 303 -32.32 -31.71 10.92
N CYS A 304 -33.23 -30.81 11.29
CA CYS A 304 -32.97 -29.55 11.97
C CYS A 304 -32.50 -29.76 13.43
N ARG A 305 -31.25 -29.39 13.71
CA ARG A 305 -30.56 -29.57 14.99
C ARG A 305 -29.90 -28.27 15.46
N LEU A 306 -29.95 -28.03 16.77
CA LEU A 306 -29.16 -27.03 17.47
C LEU A 306 -28.16 -27.78 18.39
N ILE A 307 -26.88 -27.75 18.03
CA ILE A 307 -25.81 -28.59 18.62
C ILE A 307 -24.98 -27.74 19.59
N PRO A 308 -24.89 -28.07 20.90
CA PRO A 308 -24.01 -27.38 21.85
C PRO A 308 -22.53 -27.44 21.39
N ALA A 309 -21.88 -26.28 21.25
CA ALA A 309 -20.76 -26.18 20.32
C ALA A 309 -19.39 -26.01 20.98
N THR A 310 -18.66 -27.12 21.03
CA THR A 310 -17.23 -27.13 21.39
C THR A 310 -16.42 -26.22 20.46
N ARG A 311 -15.23 -25.83 20.93
CA ARG A 311 -14.25 -25.06 20.14
C ARG A 311 -13.91 -25.77 18.82
N GLU A 312 -13.64 -27.07 18.90
CA GLU A 312 -13.31 -27.90 17.73
C GLU A 312 -14.48 -27.97 16.74
N LEU A 313 -15.72 -28.18 17.21
CA LEU A 313 -16.90 -28.23 16.34
C LEU A 313 -17.04 -26.92 15.55
N ARG A 314 -16.89 -25.76 16.21
CA ARG A 314 -16.98 -24.45 15.53
C ARG A 314 -15.83 -24.21 14.56
N GLN A 315 -14.62 -24.71 14.85
CA GLN A 315 -13.53 -24.71 13.89
C GLN A 315 -13.82 -25.61 12.68
N ARG A 316 -14.39 -26.80 12.88
CA ARG A 316 -14.88 -27.69 11.80
C ARG A 316 -15.97 -27.03 10.96
N VAL A 317 -16.86 -26.23 11.57
CA VAL A 317 -17.85 -25.43 10.81
C VAL A 317 -17.20 -24.32 9.99
N LYS A 318 -16.27 -23.55 10.57
CA LYS A 318 -15.60 -22.44 9.85
C LYS A 318 -14.72 -22.92 8.68
N LEU A 319 -14.08 -24.08 8.81
CA LEU A 319 -13.11 -24.62 7.83
C LEU A 319 -13.67 -25.75 6.94
N GLY A 320 -14.77 -26.38 7.33
CA GLY A 320 -15.35 -27.52 6.62
C GLY A 320 -14.33 -28.65 6.42
N GLN A 321 -14.18 -29.10 5.17
CA GLN A 321 -13.21 -30.13 4.77
C GLN A 321 -11.75 -29.72 5.01
N ASN A 322 -11.46 -28.42 5.10
CA ASN A 322 -10.11 -27.90 5.32
C ASN A 322 -9.71 -27.87 6.81
N PHE A 323 -10.55 -28.34 7.74
CA PHE A 323 -10.24 -28.33 9.18
C PHE A 323 -8.93 -29.02 9.53
N ASP A 324 -8.64 -30.19 8.95
CA ASP A 324 -7.40 -30.93 9.25
C ASP A 324 -6.14 -30.20 8.75
N GLN A 325 -6.28 -29.20 7.88
CA GLN A 325 -5.18 -28.37 7.38
C GLN A 325 -4.82 -27.24 8.37
N LEU A 326 -5.57 -27.05 9.46
CA LEU A 326 -5.33 -26.03 10.48
C LEU A 326 -3.95 -26.15 11.14
N SER A 327 -3.39 -27.37 11.17
CA SER A 327 -2.02 -27.68 11.63
C SER A 327 -0.92 -27.26 10.64
N ARG A 328 -1.29 -26.89 9.40
CA ARG A 328 -0.40 -26.46 8.31
C ARG A 328 -0.46 -24.95 8.07
N PHE A 329 -1.11 -24.19 8.95
CA PHE A 329 -1.21 -22.74 8.86
C PHE A 329 0.06 -22.11 9.46
N GLY A 330 0.30 -20.82 9.19
CA GLY A 330 1.49 -20.12 9.67
C GLY A 330 2.77 -20.48 8.93
N ILE A 331 3.89 -20.09 9.52
CA ILE A 331 5.26 -20.29 9.04
C ILE A 331 6.22 -20.63 10.20
N ASN A 332 7.32 -21.31 9.85
CA ASN A 332 8.49 -21.47 10.70
C ASN A 332 9.44 -20.27 10.53
N LEU A 333 10.03 -19.81 11.62
CA LEU A 333 10.83 -18.58 11.68
C LEU A 333 12.35 -18.79 11.62
N GLU A 334 12.88 -20.03 11.68
CA GLU A 334 14.32 -20.31 11.81
C GLU A 334 15.19 -19.64 10.73
N LYS A 335 14.64 -19.47 9.52
CA LYS A 335 15.33 -18.93 8.35
C LYS A 335 14.97 -17.47 8.07
N VAL A 336 14.03 -16.89 8.82
CA VAL A 336 13.53 -15.54 8.59
C VAL A 336 14.43 -14.52 9.28
N LYS A 337 15.18 -13.77 8.48
CA LYS A 337 16.08 -12.71 8.96
C LYS A 337 15.32 -11.39 9.13
N PRO A 338 15.69 -10.56 10.12
CA PRO A 338 15.30 -9.15 10.16
C PRO A 338 15.65 -8.45 8.84
N GLN A 339 14.83 -7.48 8.45
CA GLN A 339 15.04 -6.68 7.24
C GLN A 339 15.30 -5.24 7.64
N GLN A 340 16.42 -4.67 7.15
CA GLN A 340 16.72 -3.26 7.34
C GLN A 340 15.53 -2.41 6.84
N ALA A 341 14.85 -1.72 7.75
CA ALA A 341 13.64 -0.97 7.41
C ALA A 341 13.90 0.53 7.23
N ALA A 342 14.77 1.11 8.04
CA ALA A 342 15.15 2.52 7.96
C ALA A 342 16.38 2.74 7.06
N ILE A 343 16.61 3.98 6.63
CA ILE A 343 17.82 4.38 5.90
C ILE A 343 18.08 5.89 6.02
N GLU A 344 19.35 6.29 6.13
CA GLU A 344 19.75 7.68 5.92
C GLU A 344 19.77 8.01 4.43
N THR A 345 18.97 8.99 4.00
CA THR A 345 18.98 9.47 2.61
C THR A 345 19.86 10.71 2.42
N VAL A 346 20.27 11.35 3.51
CA VAL A 346 21.23 12.46 3.54
C VAL A 346 22.07 12.36 4.82
N ARG A 347 23.41 12.37 4.68
CA ARG A 347 24.35 12.67 5.78
C ARG A 347 25.40 13.66 5.28
N LYS A 348 25.46 14.85 5.87
CA LYS A 348 26.44 15.89 5.54
C LYS A 348 27.07 16.44 6.82
N ARG A 349 28.41 16.52 6.82
CA ARG A 349 29.19 17.24 7.83
C ARG A 349 29.99 18.33 7.12
N ASP A 350 30.03 19.51 7.69
CA ASP A 350 30.90 20.61 7.26
C ASP A 350 31.43 21.37 8.48
N LYS A 351 31.98 22.57 8.25
CA LYS A 351 32.58 23.44 9.29
C LYS A 351 31.55 24.17 10.17
N HIS A 352 30.29 24.21 9.75
CA HIS A 352 29.19 24.86 10.48
C HIS A 352 28.39 23.83 11.29
N GLY A 353 28.11 22.65 10.72
CA GLY A 353 27.26 21.67 11.39
C GLY A 353 27.28 20.23 10.85
N ILE A 354 26.35 19.44 11.37
CA ILE A 354 25.97 18.11 10.87
C ILE A 354 24.49 18.14 10.49
N VAL A 355 24.18 17.59 9.31
CA VAL A 355 22.81 17.29 8.88
C VAL A 355 22.67 15.78 8.65
N VAL A 356 21.62 15.19 9.22
CA VAL A 356 21.14 13.85 8.86
C VAL A 356 19.67 13.94 8.48
N THR A 357 19.29 13.30 7.37
CA THR A 357 17.89 12.95 7.07
C THR A 357 17.77 11.44 7.02
N LEU A 358 16.97 10.87 7.93
CA LEU A 358 16.68 9.44 8.02
C LEU A 358 15.21 9.19 7.69
N SER A 359 14.93 8.18 6.87
CA SER A 359 13.59 7.65 6.69
C SER A 359 13.41 6.46 7.63
N ALA A 360 12.45 6.55 8.56
CA ALA A 360 12.19 5.50 9.55
C ALA A 360 11.58 4.23 8.93
N TYR A 361 11.02 4.32 7.72
CA TYR A 361 10.54 3.17 6.95
C TYR A 361 10.70 3.42 5.44
N ARG A 362 11.89 3.10 4.92
CA ARG A 362 12.37 3.51 3.58
C ARG A 362 11.48 3.11 2.42
N HIS A 363 10.76 1.99 2.55
CA HIS A 363 9.97 1.41 1.45
C HIS A 363 8.69 2.18 1.13
N LEU A 364 8.38 3.24 1.89
CA LEU A 364 7.27 4.18 1.63
C LEU A 364 7.76 5.60 1.31
N ASP A 365 9.06 5.78 1.07
CA ASP A 365 9.74 7.06 0.86
C ASP A 365 10.42 7.07 -0.52
N LEU A 366 9.89 7.88 -1.45
CA LEU A 366 10.34 7.86 -2.85
C LEU A 366 11.78 8.37 -3.02
N ASP A 367 12.27 9.26 -2.15
CA ASP A 367 13.67 9.68 -2.15
C ASP A 367 14.60 8.54 -1.70
N ALA A 368 14.19 7.78 -0.67
CA ALA A 368 14.92 6.61 -0.22
C ALA A 368 14.96 5.48 -1.27
N GLU A 369 13.81 5.14 -1.87
CA GLU A 369 13.69 4.06 -2.84
C GLU A 369 14.33 4.38 -4.21
N THR A 370 14.31 5.64 -4.66
CA THR A 370 15.06 6.04 -5.87
C THR A 370 16.57 6.04 -5.64
N LYS A 371 17.04 6.52 -4.47
CA LYS A 371 18.47 6.43 -4.10
C LYS A 371 18.95 4.99 -3.94
N ARG A 372 18.12 4.08 -3.39
CA ARG A 372 18.45 2.66 -3.23
C ARG A 372 18.82 1.98 -4.56
N LEU A 373 18.20 2.40 -5.66
CA LEU A 373 18.39 1.84 -7.00
C LEU A 373 19.30 2.66 -7.91
N ALA A 374 19.74 3.86 -7.48
CA ALA A 374 20.47 4.80 -8.35
C ALA A 374 21.78 4.25 -8.95
N ASN A 375 22.38 3.23 -8.32
CA ASN A 375 23.60 2.57 -8.77
C ASN A 375 23.35 1.35 -9.68
N GLU A 376 22.10 0.93 -9.90
CA GLU A 376 21.78 -0.16 -10.84
C GLU A 376 21.78 0.36 -12.29
N PRO A 377 22.57 -0.22 -13.22
CA PRO A 377 22.58 0.22 -14.62
C PRO A 377 21.22 0.13 -15.32
N SER A 378 20.38 -0.86 -14.94
CA SER A 378 19.02 -1.00 -15.44
C SER A 378 18.06 0.07 -14.90
N ALA A 379 18.41 0.76 -13.81
CA ALA A 379 17.64 1.86 -13.22
C ALA A 379 18.15 3.26 -13.64
N SER A 380 19.36 3.39 -14.21
CA SER A 380 19.92 4.69 -14.60
C SER A 380 19.07 5.41 -15.67
N PRO A 381 18.63 6.67 -15.48
CA PRO A 381 17.66 7.32 -16.36
C PRO A 381 18.04 7.36 -17.85
N PRO A 382 17.11 7.07 -18.77
CA PRO A 382 17.33 7.17 -20.23
C PRO A 382 17.30 8.61 -20.76
N VAL A 383 16.86 9.58 -19.94
CA VAL A 383 16.74 11.00 -20.28
C VAL A 383 17.30 11.88 -19.16
N PRO A 384 17.79 13.10 -19.45
CA PRO A 384 18.29 14.00 -18.41
C PRO A 384 17.18 14.44 -17.43
N LEU A 385 17.46 14.26 -16.14
CA LEU A 385 16.64 14.73 -15.02
C LEU A 385 16.66 16.25 -14.86
N GLY A 386 15.81 16.78 -13.99
CA GLY A 386 15.86 18.18 -13.55
C GLY A 386 16.96 18.43 -12.51
N PRO A 387 17.30 19.72 -12.25
CA PRO A 387 18.24 20.09 -11.18
C PRO A 387 17.67 19.79 -9.78
N ARG A 388 18.51 19.80 -8.75
CA ARG A 388 18.04 19.87 -7.35
C ARG A 388 17.43 21.24 -7.09
N ILE A 389 16.21 21.28 -6.57
CA ILE A 389 15.45 22.50 -6.32
C ILE A 389 15.28 22.71 -4.82
N VAL A 390 15.41 23.96 -4.37
CA VAL A 390 14.97 24.38 -3.04
C VAL A 390 13.66 25.14 -3.22
N ALA A 391 12.59 24.67 -2.59
CA ALA A 391 11.27 25.29 -2.61
C ALA A 391 10.87 25.78 -1.21
N GLY A 392 10.27 26.96 -1.13
CA GLY A 392 9.72 27.54 0.09
C GLY A 392 8.22 27.80 -0.05
N GLU A 393 7.47 27.69 1.06
CA GLU A 393 6.06 28.10 1.11
C GLU A 393 5.86 29.51 0.56
N GLY A 394 4.89 29.69 -0.34
CA GLY A 394 4.55 30.99 -0.91
C GLY A 394 3.79 31.92 0.04
N GLU A 395 3.28 33.01 -0.51
CA GLU A 395 2.81 34.17 0.24
C GLU A 395 1.37 33.97 0.74
N HIS A 396 1.22 33.51 1.99
CA HIS A 396 -0.06 33.44 2.69
C HIS A 396 0.14 33.60 4.21
N THR A 397 -0.83 34.20 4.91
CA THR A 397 -0.71 34.53 6.35
C THR A 397 -0.58 33.32 7.26
N ASP A 398 -1.18 32.20 6.86
CA ASP A 398 -1.18 30.96 7.63
C ASP A 398 0.09 30.12 7.40
N ASN A 399 0.75 30.32 6.26
CA ASN A 399 1.96 29.59 5.90
C ASN A 399 3.06 29.87 6.91
N HIS A 400 3.95 28.90 7.06
CA HIS A 400 4.99 28.93 8.07
C HIS A 400 6.28 29.49 7.42
N THR A 401 7.41 28.82 7.59
CA THR A 401 8.64 29.08 6.81
C THR A 401 9.31 27.77 6.42
N ILE A 402 8.52 26.79 5.97
CA ILE A 402 8.99 25.48 5.56
C ILE A 402 9.74 25.58 4.23
N VAL A 403 10.88 24.91 4.19
CA VAL A 403 11.72 24.71 3.02
C VAL A 403 11.77 23.21 2.73
N ARG A 404 11.50 22.84 1.47
CA ARG A 404 11.71 21.50 0.91
C ARG A 404 12.88 21.54 -0.05
N ILE A 405 13.85 20.66 0.15
CA ILE A 405 14.90 20.36 -0.84
C ILE A 405 14.40 19.17 -1.63
N LEU A 406 14.34 19.32 -2.96
CA LEU A 406 13.91 18.31 -3.91
C LEU A 406 15.14 17.70 -4.59
N SER A 407 15.16 16.37 -4.72
CA SER A 407 16.19 15.63 -5.45
C SER A 407 16.08 15.88 -6.97
N PRO A 408 17.00 15.38 -7.82
CA PRO A 408 16.86 15.49 -9.28
C PRO A 408 15.56 14.87 -9.83
N TYR A 409 15.02 13.86 -9.14
CA TYR A 409 13.71 13.25 -9.40
C TYR A 409 12.52 14.10 -8.92
N GLN A 410 12.79 15.31 -8.41
CA GLN A 410 11.83 16.29 -7.90
C GLN A 410 11.02 15.84 -6.66
N VAL A 411 11.35 14.71 -6.04
CA VAL A 411 10.78 14.24 -4.76
C VAL A 411 11.51 14.83 -3.55
N CYS A 412 10.84 14.93 -2.40
CA CYS A 412 11.37 15.59 -1.20
C CYS A 412 12.52 14.81 -0.54
N GLU A 413 13.73 15.31 -0.73
CA GLU A 413 14.96 14.85 -0.08
C GLU A 413 14.95 15.21 1.41
N THR A 414 14.76 16.49 1.72
CA THR A 414 14.81 17.05 3.08
C THR A 414 13.75 18.13 3.26
N GLN A 415 12.97 18.07 4.34
CA GLN A 415 12.05 19.14 4.74
C GLN A 415 12.51 19.73 6.08
N PHE A 416 12.55 21.06 6.19
CA PHE A 416 12.90 21.74 7.43
C PHE A 416 12.21 23.11 7.59
N LEU A 417 12.16 23.62 8.82
CA LEU A 417 11.64 24.94 9.18
C LEU A 417 12.81 25.95 9.24
N ALA A 418 12.71 27.04 8.46
CA ALA A 418 13.78 28.04 8.38
C ALA A 418 13.79 29.02 9.57
N TYR A 419 12.62 29.49 10.03
CA TYR A 419 12.45 30.47 11.11
C TYR A 419 11.59 29.90 12.25
N PRO A 420 11.72 30.41 13.50
CA PRO A 420 10.87 29.99 14.61
C PRO A 420 9.37 30.02 14.26
N PRO A 421 8.54 29.06 14.74
CA PRO A 421 7.17 28.89 14.27
C PRO A 421 6.31 30.16 14.34
N GLU A 422 6.52 31.03 15.32
CA GLU A 422 5.83 32.31 15.44
C GLU A 422 6.04 33.24 14.21
N ILE A 423 7.09 33.04 13.41
CA ILE A 423 7.29 33.67 12.11
C ILE A 423 6.47 32.92 11.06
N ARG A 424 5.38 33.57 10.63
CA ARG A 424 4.45 33.10 9.60
C ARG A 424 4.51 34.02 8.37
N GLY A 425 3.99 33.56 7.23
CA GLY A 425 3.88 34.33 6.00
C GLY A 425 4.48 33.70 4.75
N GLY A 426 5.05 32.49 4.86
CA GLY A 426 5.87 31.89 3.81
C GLY A 426 7.30 32.41 3.77
N VAL A 427 8.14 31.73 3.00
CA VAL A 427 9.59 31.95 2.94
C VAL A 427 10.08 32.06 1.50
N GLY A 428 10.82 33.14 1.22
CA GLY A 428 11.58 33.32 0.00
C GLY A 428 12.91 32.60 0.10
N VAL A 429 13.31 31.90 -0.96
CA VAL A 429 14.62 31.23 -1.06
C VAL A 429 15.42 31.72 -2.27
N GLU A 430 16.72 31.87 -2.08
CA GLU A 430 17.74 32.12 -3.10
C GLU A 430 18.92 31.16 -2.87
N THR A 431 19.79 30.98 -3.85
CA THR A 431 20.99 30.14 -3.77
C THR A 431 22.22 30.89 -4.23
N GLY A 432 23.39 30.48 -3.75
CA GLY A 432 24.68 31.03 -4.15
C GLY A 432 25.83 30.06 -3.89
N VAL A 433 27.04 30.45 -4.26
CA VAL A 433 28.28 29.70 -4.01
C VAL A 433 29.26 30.68 -3.36
N ASP A 434 29.82 30.33 -2.19
CA ASP A 434 30.72 31.24 -1.50
C ASP A 434 32.11 31.36 -2.16
N GLY A 435 32.93 32.30 -1.70
CA GLY A 435 34.30 32.51 -2.19
C GLY A 435 35.27 31.34 -1.98
N LYS A 436 34.82 30.22 -1.42
CA LYS A 436 35.57 28.94 -1.29
C LYS A 436 34.99 27.82 -2.17
N GLY A 437 33.94 28.11 -2.95
CA GLY A 437 33.22 27.13 -3.77
C GLY A 437 32.11 26.39 -3.01
N GLU A 438 31.77 26.77 -1.77
CA GLU A 438 30.71 26.07 -1.02
C GLU A 438 29.34 26.69 -1.29
N THR A 439 28.48 25.95 -1.97
CA THR A 439 27.07 26.29 -2.19
C THR A 439 26.33 26.58 -0.87
N PHE A 440 25.43 27.56 -0.88
CA PHE A 440 24.53 27.88 0.22
C PHE A 440 23.10 28.15 -0.28
N ILE A 441 22.15 27.98 0.63
CA ILE A 441 20.76 28.40 0.53
C ILE A 441 20.62 29.65 1.40
N LEU A 442 20.00 30.71 0.88
CA LEU A 442 19.60 31.89 1.63
C LEU A 442 18.08 31.90 1.74
N SER A 443 17.55 32.19 2.93
CA SER A 443 16.11 32.32 3.16
C SER A 443 15.72 33.67 3.78
N TYR A 444 14.51 34.15 3.52
CA TYR A 444 13.94 35.36 4.14
C TYR A 444 12.39 35.27 4.21
N PRO A 445 11.72 35.73 5.28
CA PRO A 445 10.25 35.66 5.37
C PRO A 445 9.56 36.66 4.43
N LEU A 446 8.48 36.23 3.75
CA LEU A 446 7.88 37.00 2.65
C LEU A 446 7.05 38.21 3.11
N ILE A 447 6.30 38.08 4.20
CA ILE A 447 5.43 39.15 4.75
C ILE A 447 5.67 39.48 6.23
N SER A 448 6.45 38.69 6.98
CA SER A 448 6.65 38.92 8.41
C SER A 448 7.46 40.17 8.69
N ALA A 449 6.81 41.19 9.26
CA ALA A 449 7.48 42.38 9.81
C ALA A 449 8.18 42.12 11.17
N ARG A 450 8.17 40.88 11.70
CA ARG A 450 8.81 40.52 12.97
C ARG A 450 10.23 39.97 12.81
N ALA A 451 10.62 39.48 11.63
CA ALA A 451 11.96 38.96 11.39
C ALA A 451 12.89 40.07 10.89
N ARG A 452 13.90 40.45 11.70
CA ARG A 452 14.96 41.40 11.28
C ARG A 452 16.16 40.71 10.64
N GLU A 453 16.24 39.39 10.64
CA GLU A 453 17.37 38.60 10.10
C GLU A 453 17.01 37.88 8.79
N ILE A 454 18.04 37.55 8.02
CA ILE A 454 18.00 36.56 6.94
C ILE A 454 18.91 35.38 7.30
N ARG A 455 18.56 34.15 6.92
CA ARG A 455 19.22 32.92 7.39
C ARG A 455 19.89 32.15 6.26
N LEU A 456 21.12 31.71 6.50
CA LEU A 456 21.93 30.91 5.58
C LEU A 456 21.90 29.43 5.99
N PHE A 457 21.82 28.53 5.01
CA PHE A 457 21.86 27.09 5.19
C PHE A 457 22.80 26.42 4.16
N SER A 458 23.25 25.21 4.46
CA SER A 458 23.97 24.34 3.53
C SER A 458 23.03 23.72 2.49
N PRO A 459 23.53 23.08 1.42
CA PRO A 459 22.71 22.39 0.40
C PRO A 459 21.94 21.14 0.88
N SER A 460 21.92 20.92 2.20
CA SER A 460 21.15 19.90 2.91
C SER A 460 20.25 20.51 4.03
N GLY A 461 20.21 21.84 4.19
CA GLY A 461 19.37 22.51 5.20
C GLY A 461 19.99 22.68 6.60
N GLY A 462 21.27 22.37 6.79
CA GLY A 462 21.99 22.68 8.03
C GLY A 462 22.30 24.16 8.12
N SER A 463 22.18 24.80 9.28
CA SER A 463 22.42 26.25 9.38
C SER A 463 23.90 26.59 9.16
N ARG A 464 24.12 27.75 8.50
CA ARG A 464 25.41 28.41 8.29
C ARG A 464 25.47 29.77 9.00
N GLY A 465 24.53 30.04 9.90
CA GLY A 465 24.34 31.32 10.61
C GLY A 465 23.26 32.23 10.02
N ALA A 466 23.10 33.41 10.64
CA ALA A 466 22.13 34.43 10.26
C ALA A 466 22.79 35.81 10.13
N ILE A 467 22.18 36.68 9.33
CA ILE A 467 22.61 38.06 9.06
C ILE A 467 21.49 39.00 9.50
N GLU A 468 21.76 39.92 10.43
CA GLU A 468 20.80 40.99 10.76
C GLU A 468 20.72 42.00 9.60
N GLY A 469 19.51 42.32 9.17
CA GLY A 469 19.25 43.35 8.17
C GLY A 469 19.54 44.76 8.71
N PRO A 470 20.19 45.65 7.92
CA PRO A 470 20.54 47.01 8.31
C PRO A 470 19.44 47.76 9.05
N LYS A 471 19.82 48.54 10.07
CA LYS A 471 18.86 49.16 11.01
C LYS A 471 17.89 50.13 10.34
N GLU A 472 18.30 50.73 9.23
CA GLU A 472 17.51 51.66 8.42
C GLU A 472 16.49 50.93 7.52
N LEU A 473 16.61 49.61 7.35
CA LEU A 473 15.63 48.79 6.66
C LEU A 473 14.55 48.28 7.63
N VAL A 474 13.33 48.26 7.11
CA VAL A 474 12.12 47.73 7.77
C VAL A 474 11.72 46.41 7.08
N PRO A 475 11.53 45.29 7.81
CA PRO A 475 11.03 44.05 7.24
C PRO A 475 9.51 44.12 6.93
N PRO A 476 8.97 43.26 6.05
CA PRO A 476 9.65 42.17 5.32
C PRO A 476 10.65 42.69 4.29
N TYR A 477 11.74 41.94 4.11
CA TYR A 477 12.79 42.26 3.15
C TYR A 477 12.56 41.56 1.80
N VAL A 478 13.30 42.02 0.80
CA VAL A 478 13.53 41.29 -0.46
C VAL A 478 15.02 41.21 -0.70
N VAL A 479 15.47 40.05 -1.18
CA VAL A 479 16.89 39.68 -1.27
C VAL A 479 17.23 39.17 -2.67
N SER A 480 18.47 39.35 -3.12
CA SER A 480 19.01 38.64 -4.28
C SER A 480 20.50 38.37 -4.13
N VAL A 481 20.96 37.23 -4.66
CA VAL A 481 22.35 36.74 -4.57
C VAL A 481 22.96 36.72 -5.97
N GLY A 482 24.24 37.10 -6.11
CA GLY A 482 24.90 37.15 -7.42
C GLY A 482 26.34 37.67 -7.35
N ASP A 483 27.10 37.42 -8.41
CA ASP A 483 28.51 37.84 -8.54
C ASP A 483 28.62 39.24 -9.14
N TYR A 484 28.09 40.26 -8.43
CA TYR A 484 27.94 41.61 -8.97
C TYR A 484 29.24 42.42 -9.09
N ARG A 485 30.35 41.93 -8.49
CA ARG A 485 31.67 42.56 -8.54
C ARG A 485 32.80 41.52 -8.67
N PRO A 486 33.73 41.66 -9.65
CA PRO A 486 34.80 40.69 -9.88
C PRO A 486 35.68 40.40 -8.66
N GLU A 487 35.92 41.39 -7.81
CA GLU A 487 36.88 41.31 -6.71
C GLU A 487 36.36 40.59 -5.46
N LEU A 488 35.05 40.33 -5.37
CA LEU A 488 34.38 39.73 -4.20
C LEU A 488 33.37 38.63 -4.59
N LYS A 489 33.72 37.86 -5.63
CA LYS A 489 32.92 36.75 -6.16
C LYS A 489 32.45 35.80 -5.03
N GLY A 490 31.17 35.46 -5.04
CA GLY A 490 30.52 34.54 -4.11
C GLY A 490 30.17 35.11 -2.74
N GLU A 491 30.61 36.33 -2.39
CA GLU A 491 30.34 36.90 -1.06
C GLU A 491 29.05 37.74 -0.96
N GLU A 492 28.40 38.08 -2.09
CA GLU A 492 27.52 39.25 -2.15
C GLU A 492 26.01 38.96 -2.05
N ILE A 493 25.36 39.61 -1.08
CA ILE A 493 23.91 39.57 -0.85
C ILE A 493 23.33 40.98 -1.00
N ALA A 494 22.44 41.20 -1.96
CA ALA A 494 21.70 42.45 -2.11
C ALA A 494 20.38 42.39 -1.32
N ILE A 495 20.06 43.43 -0.53
CA ILE A 495 18.87 43.49 0.33
C ILE A 495 18.22 44.88 0.37
N THR A 496 16.89 44.92 0.39
CA THR A 496 16.11 46.15 0.68
C THR A 496 14.77 45.80 1.32
N SER A 497 14.06 46.81 1.83
CA SER A 497 12.69 46.68 2.31
C SER A 497 11.73 46.38 1.16
N ARG A 498 10.85 45.39 1.33
CA ARG A 498 9.80 45.08 0.35
C ARG A 498 8.84 46.25 0.15
N TYR A 499 8.51 46.95 1.23
CA TYR A 499 7.63 48.11 1.24
C TYR A 499 8.41 49.33 1.70
N ALA A 500 8.36 50.43 0.93
CA ALA A 500 8.95 51.69 1.33
C ALA A 500 8.01 52.87 1.08
N SER A 501 8.06 53.85 1.98
CA SER A 501 7.37 55.15 1.90
C SER A 501 8.04 56.15 0.97
N THR A 502 9.27 55.86 0.51
CA THR A 502 10.07 56.71 -0.37
C THR A 502 10.08 56.19 -1.81
N SER A 503 10.09 57.11 -2.78
CA SER A 503 10.37 56.81 -4.19
C SER A 503 11.79 56.29 -4.46
N LYS A 504 12.69 56.43 -3.48
CA LYS A 504 14.10 56.06 -3.50
C LYS A 504 14.45 55.29 -2.21
N PRO A 505 14.18 53.98 -2.10
CA PRO A 505 14.70 53.18 -1.01
C PRO A 505 16.22 53.00 -1.12
N SER A 506 16.85 52.70 0.01
CA SER A 506 18.22 52.20 0.06
C SER A 506 18.27 50.72 -0.31
N VAL A 507 19.19 50.32 -1.19
CA VAL A 507 19.55 48.90 -1.40
C VAL A 507 20.95 48.70 -0.86
N TYR A 508 21.10 47.77 0.08
CA TYR A 508 22.38 47.43 0.70
C TYR A 508 22.96 46.20 0.00
N LEU A 509 24.28 46.18 -0.11
CA LEU A 509 25.05 45.02 -0.55
C LEU A 509 25.89 44.56 0.65
N LEU A 510 25.66 43.35 1.11
CA LEU A 510 26.27 42.75 2.30
C LEU A 510 27.21 41.61 1.89
N SER A 511 28.17 41.28 2.76
CA SER A 511 28.86 40.00 2.73
C SER A 511 27.97 38.88 3.30
N LEU A 512 28.38 37.62 3.13
CA LEU A 512 27.85 36.46 3.87
C LEU A 512 28.02 36.56 5.40
N THR A 513 28.79 37.53 5.88
CA THR A 513 28.97 37.86 7.32
C THR A 513 28.19 39.11 7.74
N GLY A 514 27.31 39.65 6.89
CA GLY A 514 26.48 40.83 7.18
C GLY A 514 27.20 42.18 7.13
N LYS A 515 28.51 42.20 6.82
CA LYS A 515 29.26 43.45 6.65
C LYS A 515 28.72 44.20 5.44
N VAL A 516 28.33 45.47 5.63
CA VAL A 516 27.94 46.35 4.52
C VAL A 516 29.15 46.58 3.61
N LEU A 517 29.07 46.11 2.37
CA LEU A 517 30.06 46.29 1.32
C LEU A 517 29.77 47.56 0.51
N LYS A 518 28.49 47.86 0.26
CA LYS A 518 28.04 49.07 -0.45
C LYS A 518 26.58 49.41 -0.14
N VAL A 519 26.20 50.65 -0.38
CA VAL A 519 24.80 51.11 -0.33
C VAL A 519 24.49 51.88 -1.62
N PHE A 520 23.31 51.61 -2.18
CA PHE A 520 22.78 52.25 -3.38
C PHE A 520 21.47 52.95 -3.06
N GLN A 521 21.14 53.99 -3.82
CA GLN A 521 19.84 54.65 -3.80
C GLN A 521 19.11 54.37 -5.10
N VAL A 522 17.87 53.89 -5.04
CA VAL A 522 17.07 53.60 -6.23
C VAL A 522 16.69 54.91 -6.95
N PRO A 523 16.79 54.99 -8.29
CA PRO A 523 16.33 56.17 -9.04
C PRO A 523 14.82 56.43 -8.88
N GLY A 524 14.43 57.70 -8.70
CA GLY A 524 13.02 58.06 -8.49
C GLY A 524 12.76 59.57 -8.42
N LYS A 525 11.48 59.97 -8.44
CA LYS A 525 11.01 61.35 -8.27
C LYS A 525 10.09 61.44 -7.04
N ASN A 526 10.35 62.40 -6.16
CA ASN A 526 9.77 62.46 -4.81
C ASN A 526 8.25 62.82 -4.72
N LYS A 527 7.49 62.92 -5.82
CA LYS A 527 6.14 63.53 -5.85
C LYS A 527 4.94 62.53 -5.87
N GLU A 528 5.18 61.26 -5.62
CA GLU A 528 4.22 60.17 -5.87
C GLU A 528 3.96 59.38 -4.55
N ASN A 529 2.93 59.79 -3.80
CA ASN A 529 2.65 59.44 -2.39
C ASN A 529 2.00 58.07 -2.15
N TYR A 530 2.53 56.99 -2.74
CA TYR A 530 2.03 55.62 -2.49
C TYR A 530 3.10 54.76 -1.82
N GLN A 531 2.68 53.84 -0.94
CA GLN A 531 3.52 52.72 -0.52
C GLN A 531 3.84 51.89 -1.77
N ARG A 532 5.13 51.65 -2.03
CA ARG A 532 5.62 50.93 -3.20
C ARG A 532 6.05 49.54 -2.80
N GLU A 533 5.65 48.54 -3.58
CA GLU A 533 6.27 47.22 -3.49
C GLU A 533 7.52 47.17 -4.37
N PHE A 534 8.63 46.75 -3.75
CA PHE A 534 9.90 46.48 -4.40
C PHE A 534 10.24 44.99 -4.44
N LYS A 535 10.99 44.58 -5.46
CA LYS A 535 11.67 43.27 -5.56
C LYS A 535 13.11 43.49 -6.01
N LEU A 536 14.01 42.59 -5.65
CA LEU A 536 15.34 42.48 -6.25
C LEU A 536 15.39 41.25 -7.16
N PHE A 537 16.23 41.27 -8.18
CA PHE A 537 16.64 40.06 -8.90
C PHE A 537 18.04 40.22 -9.52
N THR A 538 18.72 39.09 -9.66
CA THR A 538 19.97 38.96 -10.40
C THR A 538 19.67 38.55 -11.84
N LYS A 539 20.30 39.23 -12.80
CA LYS A 539 20.47 38.72 -14.17
C LYS A 539 21.89 38.21 -14.32
N THR A 540 22.05 36.93 -14.68
CA THR A 540 23.38 36.33 -14.80
C THR A 540 24.17 36.97 -15.94
N GLY A 541 25.42 37.34 -15.70
CA GLY A 541 26.29 37.94 -16.71
C GLY A 541 27.62 37.18 -16.84
N GLY A 542 28.08 36.96 -18.07
CA GLY A 542 29.20 36.03 -18.37
C GLY A 542 30.59 36.36 -17.77
N LYS A 543 30.71 37.44 -17.02
CA LYS A 543 31.87 37.78 -16.17
C LYS A 543 31.48 38.42 -14.83
N VAL A 544 30.37 39.13 -14.80
CA VAL A 544 29.85 39.90 -13.66
C VAL A 544 28.32 39.90 -13.77
N ASP A 545 27.63 39.60 -12.69
CA ASP A 545 26.17 39.60 -12.63
C ASP A 545 25.58 41.01 -12.50
N GLN A 546 24.32 41.14 -12.90
CA GLN A 546 23.63 42.43 -12.93
C GLN A 546 22.54 42.48 -11.86
N LEU A 547 22.69 43.41 -10.90
CA LEU A 547 21.69 43.66 -9.85
C LEU A 547 20.60 44.58 -10.38
N PHE A 548 19.36 44.10 -10.37
CA PHE A 548 18.17 44.89 -10.68
C PHE A 548 17.28 45.08 -9.46
N VAL A 549 16.72 46.28 -9.33
CA VAL A 549 15.63 46.59 -8.40
C VAL A 549 14.37 46.93 -9.19
N GLN A 550 13.25 46.31 -8.84
CA GLN A 550 11.95 46.51 -9.46
C GLN A 550 11.03 47.27 -8.52
N ASN A 551 10.23 48.17 -9.06
CA ASN A 551 9.09 48.80 -8.39
C ASN A 551 7.82 48.32 -9.10
N LEU A 552 7.10 47.38 -8.47
CA LEU A 552 5.98 46.68 -9.09
C LEU A 552 4.74 47.59 -9.26
N THR A 553 4.61 48.59 -8.38
CA THR A 553 3.57 49.62 -8.46
C THR A 553 3.78 50.55 -9.66
N ALA A 554 5.04 50.93 -9.92
CA ALA A 554 5.41 51.84 -11.01
C ALA A 554 5.79 51.14 -12.33
N LYS A 555 5.71 49.80 -12.40
CA LYS A 555 6.05 48.97 -13.58
C LYS A 555 7.41 49.30 -14.20
N ARG A 556 8.43 49.42 -13.34
CA ARG A 556 9.82 49.78 -13.70
C ARG A 556 10.82 48.88 -13.00
N ALA A 557 11.90 48.55 -13.70
CA ALA A 557 13.14 48.08 -13.07
C ALA A 557 14.33 48.98 -13.41
N PHE A 558 15.28 49.06 -12.50
CA PHE A 558 16.51 49.84 -12.63
C PHE A 558 17.70 48.93 -12.40
N ARG A 559 18.69 48.97 -13.31
CA ARG A 559 20.00 48.34 -13.06
C ARG A 559 20.78 49.18 -12.05
N LEU A 560 21.23 48.54 -10.96
CA LEU A 560 22.07 49.16 -9.93
C LEU A 560 23.55 48.82 -10.11
N LEU A 561 23.84 47.61 -10.61
CA LEU A 561 25.19 47.14 -10.96
C LEU A 561 25.18 46.39 -12.30
N PRO A 562 26.21 46.56 -13.16
CA PRO A 562 27.21 47.63 -13.11
C PRO A 562 26.55 49.01 -13.27
N LYS A 563 27.21 50.07 -12.77
CA LYS A 563 26.62 51.41 -12.70
C LYS A 563 26.78 52.21 -14.01
N GLU A 564 27.79 51.89 -14.82
CA GLU A 564 28.10 52.63 -16.06
C GLU A 564 26.89 52.78 -16.99
N ASP A 565 26.12 51.70 -17.18
CA ASP A 565 24.88 51.70 -17.97
C ASP A 565 23.64 51.57 -17.06
N ALA A 566 23.25 52.66 -16.39
CA ALA A 566 22.08 52.72 -15.51
C ALA A 566 20.72 52.74 -16.28
N THR A 567 20.51 51.75 -17.15
CA THR A 567 19.33 51.62 -18.00
C THR A 567 18.07 51.36 -17.17
N THR A 568 16.99 52.10 -17.47
CA THR A 568 15.65 51.83 -16.92
C THR A 568 14.91 50.88 -17.86
N VAL A 569 14.23 49.89 -17.28
CA VAL A 569 13.39 48.93 -17.98
C VAL A 569 11.93 49.25 -17.63
N ASP A 570 11.28 50.02 -18.49
CA ASP A 570 9.85 50.33 -18.38
C ASP A 570 9.00 49.17 -18.95
N PHE A 571 7.94 48.79 -18.23
CA PHE A 571 6.98 47.75 -18.67
C PHE A 571 5.51 48.17 -18.45
N HIS A 572 5.22 49.46 -18.65
CA HIS A 572 3.90 50.09 -18.34
C HIS A 572 2.67 49.39 -18.92
N ALA A 573 2.82 48.73 -20.06
CA ALA A 573 1.77 47.99 -20.76
C ALA A 573 1.30 46.70 -20.06
N SER A 574 2.00 46.24 -19.02
CA SER A 574 1.61 45.04 -18.24
C SER A 574 0.48 45.33 -17.24
N ALA A 575 0.04 44.30 -16.51
CA ALA A 575 -0.71 44.49 -15.27
C ALA A 575 0.14 45.17 -14.18
N ILE A 576 -0.50 45.75 -13.16
CA ILE A 576 0.17 46.13 -11.90
C ILE A 576 0.55 44.82 -11.18
N GLY A 577 1.73 44.75 -10.56
CA GLY A 577 2.21 43.54 -9.89
C GLY A 577 2.94 42.55 -10.80
N SER A 578 3.01 42.80 -12.11
CA SER A 578 3.90 42.08 -13.03
C SER A 578 5.38 42.21 -12.63
N ARG A 579 6.17 41.17 -12.91
CA ARG A 579 7.55 41.00 -12.44
C ARG A 579 8.47 40.62 -13.59
N LEU A 580 9.61 41.29 -13.72
CA LEU A 580 10.69 40.88 -14.62
C LEU A 580 11.54 39.78 -13.99
N PHE A 581 12.09 38.92 -14.82
CA PHE A 581 13.02 37.85 -14.46
C PHE A 581 14.15 37.77 -15.49
N ASP A 582 15.24 37.09 -15.12
CA ASP A 582 16.26 36.70 -16.08
C ASP A 582 15.71 35.70 -17.12
N THR A 583 16.50 35.46 -18.18
CA THR A 583 16.19 34.52 -19.25
C THR A 583 17.36 33.59 -19.51
N ALA A 584 17.07 32.34 -19.86
CA ALA A 584 18.06 31.38 -20.34
C ALA A 584 18.48 31.65 -21.80
N TYR A 585 17.73 32.50 -22.52
CA TYR A 585 17.76 32.59 -23.97
C TYR A 585 18.21 33.96 -24.50
N SER A 586 18.82 33.96 -25.70
CA SER A 586 19.40 35.15 -26.35
C SER A 586 18.43 35.88 -27.29
N ASP A 587 17.21 35.38 -27.48
CA ASP A 587 16.18 36.04 -28.29
C ASP A 587 15.48 37.18 -27.55
N ARG A 588 15.68 37.32 -26.23
CA ARG A 588 15.07 38.34 -25.35
C ARG A 588 16.09 38.87 -24.34
N ASP A 589 15.81 40.02 -23.74
CA ASP A 589 16.66 40.57 -22.68
C ASP A 589 16.20 40.10 -21.28
N PHE A 590 14.88 39.94 -21.12
CA PHE A 590 14.21 39.47 -19.90
C PHE A 590 12.95 38.67 -20.25
N ASN A 591 12.40 37.96 -19.26
CA ASN A 591 10.99 37.54 -19.26
C ASN A 591 10.18 38.41 -18.30
N LEU A 592 8.88 38.60 -18.57
CA LEU A 592 7.93 39.25 -17.68
C LEU A 592 6.77 38.29 -17.35
N GLY A 593 6.55 38.04 -16.05
CA GLY A 593 5.36 37.35 -15.55
C GLY A 593 4.27 38.33 -15.10
N GLY A 594 3.00 37.91 -15.17
CA GLY A 594 1.86 38.66 -14.62
C GLY A 594 1.21 37.99 -13.41
N PRO A 595 0.33 38.71 -12.68
CA PRO A 595 -0.50 38.18 -11.60
C PRO A 595 -1.91 37.83 -12.12
N GLN A 596 -2.03 37.15 -13.26
CA GLN A 596 -3.31 36.66 -13.76
C GLN A 596 -3.89 35.59 -12.81
N ARG A 597 -5.22 35.50 -12.72
CA ARG A 597 -5.89 34.59 -11.76
C ARG A 597 -6.06 33.14 -12.23
N LEU A 598 -6.19 32.91 -13.54
CA LEU A 598 -6.54 31.58 -14.09
C LEU A 598 -5.49 31.04 -15.07
N VAL A 599 -4.92 31.90 -15.93
CA VAL A 599 -3.93 31.50 -16.94
C VAL A 599 -2.53 31.96 -16.52
N SER A 600 -1.49 31.22 -16.90
CA SER A 600 -0.09 31.58 -16.61
C SER A 600 0.62 32.05 -17.88
N THR A 601 0.69 33.36 -18.08
CA THR A 601 1.25 33.97 -19.31
C THR A 601 2.62 34.59 -19.06
N LEU A 602 3.58 34.22 -19.90
CA LEU A 602 4.95 34.73 -19.92
C LEU A 602 5.13 35.65 -21.14
N TYR A 603 5.62 36.87 -20.94
CA TYR A 603 5.89 37.81 -22.02
C TYR A 603 7.40 38.00 -22.17
N PRO A 604 8.02 37.62 -23.30
CA PRO A 604 9.41 37.97 -23.58
C PRO A 604 9.52 39.50 -23.72
N TRP A 605 10.55 40.11 -23.14
CA TRP A 605 10.82 41.54 -23.28
C TRP A 605 12.14 41.74 -24.02
N LYS A 606 12.15 42.60 -25.04
CA LYS A 606 13.33 42.89 -25.86
C LYS A 606 13.35 44.35 -26.30
N LYS A 607 14.49 45.05 -26.11
CA LYS A 607 14.73 46.42 -26.61
C LYS A 607 13.54 47.37 -26.38
N GLY A 608 13.03 47.45 -25.16
CA GLY A 608 11.91 48.34 -24.81
C GLY A 608 10.50 47.76 -25.05
N ASN A 609 10.37 46.62 -25.72
CA ASN A 609 9.09 46.13 -26.25
C ASN A 609 8.75 44.72 -25.73
N LEU A 610 7.50 44.53 -25.32
CA LEU A 610 6.92 43.21 -25.11
C LEU A 610 6.78 42.50 -26.47
N GLN A 611 7.24 41.26 -26.53
CA GLN A 611 7.06 40.36 -27.66
C GLN A 611 5.72 39.60 -27.52
N PRO A 612 5.30 38.80 -28.52
CA PRO A 612 4.11 37.96 -28.41
C PRO A 612 4.12 37.08 -27.15
N ALA A 613 2.95 36.97 -26.51
CA ALA A 613 2.78 36.27 -25.25
C ALA A 613 2.85 34.75 -25.41
N LEU A 614 3.44 34.08 -24.42
CA LEU A 614 3.59 32.63 -24.36
C LEU A 614 2.71 32.08 -23.22
N ASP A 615 1.92 31.02 -23.49
CA ASP A 615 1.07 30.38 -22.49
C ASP A 615 1.84 29.25 -21.78
N ALA A 616 2.49 29.58 -20.66
CA ALA A 616 3.22 28.60 -19.85
C ALA A 616 2.26 27.60 -19.15
N GLY A 617 1.02 28.01 -18.90
CA GLY A 617 -0.05 27.21 -18.31
C GLY A 617 -0.88 26.40 -19.32
N ARG A 618 -0.43 26.28 -20.58
CA ARG A 618 -1.21 25.74 -21.70
C ARG A 618 -1.88 24.39 -21.42
N MET A 619 -1.21 23.46 -20.73
CA MET A 619 -1.74 22.12 -20.44
C MET A 619 -2.65 22.14 -19.21
N GLU A 620 -2.28 22.97 -18.24
CA GLU A 620 -2.88 23.08 -16.91
C GLU A 620 -4.24 23.79 -16.97
N ASN A 621 -4.43 24.63 -17.99
CA ASN A 621 -5.68 25.26 -18.39
C ASN A 621 -6.70 24.26 -19.00
N VAL A 622 -6.28 23.06 -19.44
CA VAL A 622 -7.12 22.13 -20.22
C VAL A 622 -7.76 21.06 -19.35
N PHE A 623 -9.01 20.73 -19.68
CA PHE A 623 -9.75 19.57 -19.21
C PHE A 623 -9.82 18.53 -20.33
N TRP A 624 -9.17 17.39 -20.13
CA TRP A 624 -9.09 16.29 -21.10
C TRP A 624 -10.17 15.24 -20.84
N PHE A 625 -10.68 14.60 -21.90
CA PHE A 625 -11.50 13.40 -21.79
C PHE A 625 -11.19 12.38 -22.89
N ASP A 626 -11.32 11.08 -22.62
CA ASP A 626 -11.36 9.98 -23.60
C ASP A 626 -12.73 9.30 -23.50
N PRO A 627 -13.54 9.29 -24.58
CA PRO A 627 -14.80 8.55 -24.61
C PRO A 627 -14.55 7.09 -25.03
N GLN A 628 -14.77 6.15 -24.11
CA GLN A 628 -14.40 4.74 -24.28
C GLN A 628 -15.10 4.08 -25.49
N GLU A 629 -14.33 3.48 -26.40
CA GLU A 629 -14.87 2.85 -27.63
C GLU A 629 -15.69 1.56 -27.35
N VAL A 630 -15.31 0.78 -26.33
CA VAL A 630 -15.90 -0.54 -26.02
C VAL A 630 -15.88 -0.80 -24.51
N HIS A 631 -16.97 -1.35 -23.96
CA HIS A 631 -17.02 -1.84 -22.58
C HIS A 631 -17.86 -3.13 -22.48
N ASN A 632 -17.32 -4.17 -21.83
CA ASN A 632 -17.97 -5.48 -21.66
C ASN A 632 -18.61 -6.00 -22.97
N ASP A 633 -17.81 -6.04 -24.04
CA ASP A 633 -18.19 -6.46 -25.40
C ASP A 633 -19.21 -5.54 -26.13
N SER A 634 -19.77 -4.53 -25.47
CA SER A 634 -20.64 -3.51 -26.06
C SER A 634 -19.83 -2.37 -26.70
N TRP A 635 -20.09 -2.07 -27.97
CA TRP A 635 -19.47 -0.95 -28.70
C TRP A 635 -20.24 0.35 -28.49
N ALA A 636 -19.50 1.44 -28.27
CA ALA A 636 -20.07 2.75 -28.02
C ALA A 636 -20.55 3.47 -29.29
N THR A 637 -21.64 4.23 -29.16
CA THR A 637 -22.25 5.01 -30.26
C THR A 637 -22.17 6.52 -30.03
N TRP A 638 -21.14 6.98 -29.29
CA TRP A 638 -20.94 8.37 -28.87
C TRP A 638 -21.11 9.43 -29.99
N GLY A 639 -20.65 9.13 -31.20
CA GLY A 639 -20.44 10.09 -32.28
C GLY A 639 -19.18 10.96 -32.08
N GLU A 640 -18.92 11.88 -33.01
CA GLU A 640 -17.80 12.83 -32.89
C GLU A 640 -18.04 13.81 -31.71
N PHE A 641 -16.98 14.08 -30.94
CA PHE A 641 -16.86 15.26 -30.09
C PHE A 641 -15.76 16.16 -30.67
N LYS A 642 -16.08 17.43 -30.93
CA LYS A 642 -15.11 18.39 -31.47
C LYS A 642 -14.36 19.06 -30.33
N ASP A 643 -13.06 19.25 -30.52
CA ASP A 643 -12.21 19.95 -29.56
C ASP A 643 -12.67 21.40 -29.35
N GLY A 644 -12.86 21.78 -28.08
CA GLY A 644 -12.88 23.18 -27.65
C GLY A 644 -11.47 23.75 -27.55
N ARG A 645 -11.35 24.94 -26.98
CA ARG A 645 -10.08 25.58 -26.63
C ARG A 645 -9.47 25.00 -25.35
N TYR A 646 -10.32 24.67 -24.39
CA TYR A 646 -9.97 24.22 -23.04
C TYR A 646 -10.63 22.88 -22.66
N VAL A 647 -11.75 22.50 -23.25
CA VAL A 647 -12.35 21.15 -23.11
C VAL A 647 -12.01 20.32 -24.35
N LYS A 648 -11.25 19.24 -24.20
CA LYS A 648 -10.59 18.56 -25.32
C LYS A 648 -10.59 17.03 -25.25
N ASN A 649 -10.60 16.40 -26.42
CA ASN A 649 -10.36 14.98 -26.55
C ASN A 649 -8.89 14.64 -26.22
N SER A 650 -8.69 13.46 -25.65
CA SER A 650 -7.40 12.82 -25.40
C SER A 650 -7.52 11.33 -25.68
N LEU A 651 -6.39 10.64 -25.77
CA LEU A 651 -6.32 9.19 -25.89
C LEU A 651 -5.98 8.58 -24.53
N TYR A 652 -6.93 7.90 -23.90
CA TYR A 652 -6.64 6.99 -22.80
C TYR A 652 -6.07 5.69 -23.39
N ASN A 653 -4.75 5.55 -23.28
CA ASN A 653 -4.00 4.45 -23.84
C ASN A 653 -3.75 3.39 -22.78
N PHE A 654 -4.71 2.45 -22.68
CA PHE A 654 -4.46 1.13 -22.12
C PHE A 654 -3.47 0.40 -23.05
N LEU A 655 -2.21 0.32 -22.65
CA LEU A 655 -1.17 -0.39 -23.41
C LEU A 655 -1.37 -1.92 -23.40
N GLY A 656 -2.30 -2.41 -22.57
CA GLY A 656 -2.49 -3.84 -22.25
C GLY A 656 -1.53 -4.26 -21.13
N ALA A 657 -2.04 -4.98 -20.13
CA ALA A 657 -1.35 -5.29 -18.87
C ALA A 657 0.09 -5.81 -19.07
N ALA A 658 1.06 -4.92 -18.92
CA ALA A 658 2.44 -5.15 -19.37
C ALA A 658 3.22 -6.13 -18.48
N GLN A 659 2.65 -6.51 -17.34
CA GLN A 659 3.07 -7.64 -16.53
C GLN A 659 3.07 -8.99 -17.28
N TYR A 660 2.28 -9.14 -18.36
CA TYR A 660 2.22 -10.38 -19.16
C TYR A 660 3.14 -10.43 -20.39
N TRP A 661 3.92 -9.38 -20.64
CA TRP A 661 4.68 -9.27 -21.89
C TRP A 661 5.94 -10.15 -21.93
N SER A 662 6.52 -10.50 -20.77
CA SER A 662 7.67 -11.41 -20.70
C SER A 662 7.24 -12.85 -21.04
N PRO A 663 7.92 -13.53 -22.00
CA PRO A 663 7.66 -14.95 -22.29
C PRO A 663 7.79 -15.86 -21.06
N LEU A 664 8.59 -15.46 -20.07
CA LEU A 664 8.77 -16.16 -18.80
C LEU A 664 7.47 -16.31 -18.00
N VAL A 665 6.57 -15.31 -18.08
CA VAL A 665 5.28 -15.34 -17.38
C VAL A 665 4.34 -16.37 -18.02
N GLN A 666 4.31 -16.42 -19.35
CA GLN A 666 3.55 -17.43 -20.10
C GLN A 666 4.11 -18.84 -19.94
N ALA A 667 5.42 -18.97 -19.72
CA ALA A 667 6.11 -20.22 -19.44
C ALA A 667 6.07 -20.64 -17.96
N GLY A 668 5.68 -19.74 -17.04
CA GLY A 668 5.72 -19.96 -15.60
C GLY A 668 7.13 -20.11 -15.00
N LYS A 669 8.12 -19.33 -15.49
CA LYS A 669 9.55 -19.46 -15.14
C LYS A 669 10.17 -18.13 -14.67
N ILE A 670 9.55 -17.53 -13.68
CA ILE A 670 9.86 -16.17 -13.21
C ILE A 670 10.92 -16.13 -12.08
N GLU A 671 11.32 -17.30 -11.59
CA GLU A 671 12.35 -17.52 -10.57
C GLU A 671 13.75 -17.44 -11.16
N ASP A 672 14.69 -16.86 -10.40
CA ASP A 672 16.13 -16.82 -10.70
C ASP A 672 16.50 -16.19 -12.06
N ARG A 673 15.72 -15.19 -12.50
CA ARG A 673 15.90 -14.43 -13.75
C ARG A 673 16.56 -13.08 -13.54
N SER A 674 17.60 -12.77 -14.30
CA SER A 674 18.16 -11.43 -14.45
C SER A 674 17.14 -10.45 -15.09
N TYR A 675 17.45 -9.16 -15.04
CA TYR A 675 16.65 -8.14 -15.74
C TYR A 675 16.73 -8.33 -17.27
N GLU A 676 17.89 -8.74 -17.76
CA GLU A 676 18.19 -9.04 -19.16
C GLU A 676 17.37 -10.22 -19.68
N GLU A 677 17.36 -11.36 -18.97
CA GLU A 677 16.48 -12.50 -19.26
C GLU A 677 14.99 -12.11 -19.22
N TRP A 678 14.61 -11.18 -18.34
CA TRP A 678 13.21 -10.76 -18.20
C TRP A 678 12.67 -10.03 -19.42
N ILE A 679 13.51 -9.19 -20.03
CA ILE A 679 13.17 -8.38 -21.20
C ILE A 679 13.48 -9.08 -22.53
N GLU A 680 14.24 -10.18 -22.50
CA GLU A 680 14.51 -11.01 -23.67
C GLU A 680 13.21 -11.61 -24.23
N GLY A 681 13.09 -11.63 -25.56
CA GLY A 681 11.91 -12.15 -26.24
C GLY A 681 10.63 -11.33 -26.06
N ILE A 682 10.63 -10.25 -25.27
CA ILE A 682 9.54 -9.27 -25.29
C ILE A 682 9.52 -8.60 -26.67
N ASP A 683 8.54 -8.96 -27.49
CA ASP A 683 8.32 -8.32 -28.77
C ASP A 683 7.48 -7.04 -28.56
N TRP A 684 8.20 -5.97 -28.21
CA TRP A 684 7.70 -4.60 -28.02
C TRP A 684 6.94 -4.01 -29.22
N ASN A 685 6.97 -4.69 -30.38
CA ASN A 685 6.32 -4.27 -31.62
C ASN A 685 5.15 -5.21 -32.03
N ARG A 686 4.86 -6.27 -31.27
CA ARG A 686 3.95 -7.34 -31.72
C ARG A 686 2.48 -6.96 -31.63
N ARG A 687 1.73 -7.39 -32.64
CA ARG A 687 0.23 -7.38 -32.67
C ARG A 687 -0.41 -8.38 -31.68
N ALA A 688 0.29 -8.79 -30.62
CA ALA A 688 0.00 -10.04 -29.91
C ALA A 688 -1.12 -9.98 -28.86
N PHE A 689 -1.51 -8.79 -28.40
CA PHE A 689 -2.42 -8.63 -27.27
C PHE A 689 -3.83 -8.10 -27.61
N GLY A 690 -4.21 -8.13 -28.90
CA GLY A 690 -5.61 -8.14 -29.33
C GLY A 690 -6.07 -6.98 -30.23
N GLY A 691 -6.99 -7.28 -31.14
CA GLY A 691 -7.80 -6.30 -31.87
C GLY A 691 -7.15 -5.62 -33.09
N LYS A 692 -7.99 -4.89 -33.85
CA LYS A 692 -7.55 -4.03 -34.96
C LYS A 692 -7.02 -2.66 -34.50
N HIS A 693 -7.21 -2.32 -33.23
CA HIS A 693 -6.94 -1.00 -32.68
C HIS A 693 -5.55 -0.99 -32.05
N ARG A 694 -4.58 -0.47 -32.80
CA ARG A 694 -3.33 0.03 -32.21
C ARG A 694 -3.68 1.08 -31.14
N LYS A 695 -2.94 1.10 -30.05
CA LYS A 695 -2.59 2.34 -29.34
C LYS A 695 -1.07 2.37 -29.09
N SER A 696 -0.31 2.26 -30.19
CA SER A 696 1.16 2.37 -30.19
C SER A 696 1.60 3.81 -29.86
N THR A 697 2.91 4.03 -29.66
CA THR A 697 3.45 5.40 -29.59
C THR A 697 3.29 6.16 -30.91
N ASP A 698 2.86 5.51 -32.00
CA ASP A 698 2.51 6.13 -33.30
C ASP A 698 1.52 7.29 -33.15
N ASP A 699 0.46 7.14 -32.34
CA ASP A 699 -0.62 8.14 -32.25
C ASP A 699 -0.18 9.34 -31.41
N TYR A 700 0.52 9.08 -30.31
CA TYR A 700 1.26 10.09 -29.57
C TYR A 700 2.25 10.86 -30.48
N ALA A 701 3.00 10.15 -31.33
CA ALA A 701 3.98 10.75 -32.25
C ALA A 701 3.34 11.58 -33.40
N LYS A 702 2.04 11.37 -33.69
CA LYS A 702 1.24 12.24 -34.57
C LYS A 702 0.70 13.49 -33.85
N GLY A 703 0.92 13.62 -32.54
CA GLY A 703 0.43 14.73 -31.73
C GLY A 703 -0.94 14.48 -31.08
N SER A 704 -1.28 13.23 -30.76
CA SER A 704 -2.46 12.92 -29.92
C SER A 704 -2.11 13.02 -28.42
N PRO A 705 -2.72 13.94 -27.65
CA PRO A 705 -2.56 14.00 -26.19
C PRO A 705 -2.99 12.70 -25.54
N THR A 706 -2.13 12.07 -24.76
CA THR A 706 -2.27 10.68 -24.32
C THR A 706 -2.07 10.52 -22.81
N VAL A 707 -2.92 9.70 -22.18
CA VAL A 707 -2.65 9.09 -20.87
C VAL A 707 -2.09 7.68 -21.12
N TRP A 708 -0.90 7.36 -20.60
CA TRP A 708 -0.34 6.01 -20.72
C TRP A 708 -0.65 5.18 -19.48
N ASN A 709 -1.48 4.15 -19.62
CA ASN A 709 -1.75 3.17 -18.57
C ASN A 709 -1.10 1.82 -18.92
N ALA A 710 -0.15 1.40 -18.07
CA ALA A 710 0.58 0.15 -18.21
C ALA A 710 -0.17 -1.07 -17.66
N CYS A 711 -1.24 -0.85 -16.91
CA CYS A 711 -2.14 -1.84 -16.32
C CYS A 711 -1.41 -2.95 -15.52
N PHE A 712 -0.45 -2.54 -14.69
CA PHE A 712 0.10 -3.40 -13.63
C PHE A 712 -0.87 -3.46 -12.46
N THR A 713 -1.30 -4.66 -12.10
CA THR A 713 -2.36 -4.87 -11.10
C THR A 713 -2.29 -6.26 -10.46
N HIS A 714 -2.67 -6.34 -9.19
CA HIS A 714 -2.93 -7.59 -8.48
C HIS A 714 -4.10 -8.41 -9.08
N ARG A 715 -4.98 -7.83 -9.89
CA ARG A 715 -6.11 -8.53 -10.55
C ARG A 715 -5.65 -9.28 -11.80
N TRP A 716 -5.22 -10.54 -11.65
CA TRP A 716 -4.56 -11.27 -12.72
C TRP A 716 -5.54 -11.96 -13.67
N SER A 717 -5.50 -11.59 -14.96
CA SER A 717 -6.34 -12.17 -16.01
C SER A 717 -6.07 -13.67 -16.19
N ILE A 718 -7.09 -14.50 -15.95
CA ILE A 718 -6.98 -15.97 -15.80
C ILE A 718 -6.25 -16.66 -16.97
N GLY A 719 -6.44 -16.19 -18.20
CA GLY A 719 -5.75 -16.73 -19.38
C GLY A 719 -4.23 -16.47 -19.34
N PRO A 720 -3.79 -15.20 -19.46
CA PRO A 720 -2.37 -14.83 -19.41
C PRO A 720 -1.59 -15.30 -18.17
N SER A 721 -2.21 -15.35 -16.98
CA SER A 721 -1.52 -15.72 -15.74
C SER A 721 -1.53 -17.22 -15.42
N LYS A 722 -2.23 -18.06 -16.22
CA LYS A 722 -2.48 -19.48 -15.90
C LYS A 722 -1.24 -20.28 -15.50
N ALA A 723 -0.11 -20.05 -16.18
CA ALA A 723 1.14 -20.76 -15.90
C ALA A 723 1.78 -20.40 -14.54
N LEU A 724 1.36 -19.30 -13.91
CA LEU A 724 1.70 -18.93 -12.53
C LEU A 724 0.61 -19.36 -11.54
N THR A 725 -0.68 -19.15 -11.86
CA THR A 725 -1.78 -19.41 -10.91
C THR A 725 -2.00 -20.90 -10.62
N GLN A 726 -1.48 -21.79 -11.49
CA GLN A 726 -1.49 -23.24 -11.29
C GLN A 726 -0.29 -23.79 -10.48
N GLN A 727 0.66 -22.95 -10.05
CA GLN A 727 1.84 -23.40 -9.31
C GLN A 727 1.58 -23.51 -7.82
N LEU A 728 2.06 -24.60 -7.21
CA LEU A 728 1.96 -24.87 -5.78
C LEU A 728 3.35 -24.93 -5.16
N ASP A 729 3.52 -24.35 -3.97
CA ASP A 729 4.71 -24.52 -3.15
C ASP A 729 4.84 -26.00 -2.73
N PRO A 730 5.99 -26.66 -2.93
CA PRO A 730 6.13 -28.10 -2.71
C PRO A 730 6.15 -28.52 -1.23
N ALA A 731 6.37 -27.59 -0.28
CA ALA A 731 6.40 -27.88 1.15
C ALA A 731 5.00 -27.80 1.79
N THR A 732 4.23 -26.78 1.43
CA THR A 732 2.90 -26.48 1.98
C THR A 732 1.74 -27.01 1.12
N SER A 733 1.98 -27.23 -0.18
CA SER A 733 0.97 -27.49 -1.22
C SER A 733 0.00 -26.32 -1.47
N LEU A 734 0.31 -25.12 -0.99
CA LEU A 734 -0.48 -23.91 -1.22
C LEU A 734 -0.12 -23.22 -2.54
N PRO A 735 -1.02 -22.43 -3.16
CA PRO A 735 -0.70 -21.65 -4.35
C PRO A 735 0.49 -20.71 -4.14
N LEU A 736 1.52 -20.85 -4.97
CA LEU A 736 2.81 -20.16 -4.80
C LEU A 736 2.71 -18.65 -5.04
N TYR A 737 1.80 -18.22 -5.92
CA TYR A 737 1.75 -16.86 -6.47
C TYR A 737 0.40 -16.15 -6.28
N LEU A 738 -0.59 -16.77 -5.63
CA LEU A 738 -1.91 -16.17 -5.41
C LEU A 738 -2.01 -15.54 -4.03
N LEU A 739 -2.91 -14.55 -3.93
CA LEU A 739 -3.39 -14.00 -2.67
C LEU A 739 -4.32 -15.02 -2.01
N LEU A 740 -3.99 -15.40 -0.78
CA LEU A 740 -4.77 -16.38 -0.02
C LEU A 740 -5.67 -15.69 0.99
N ASP A 741 -6.88 -16.21 1.16
CA ASP A 741 -7.78 -15.79 2.22
C ASP A 741 -7.35 -16.34 3.60
N ARG A 742 -8.08 -15.96 4.66
CA ARG A 742 -7.82 -16.41 6.03
C ARG A 742 -7.96 -17.93 6.25
N LYS A 743 -8.51 -18.70 5.30
CA LYS A 743 -8.54 -20.18 5.29
C LYS A 743 -7.45 -20.81 4.41
N ASN A 744 -6.55 -20.00 3.84
CA ASN A 744 -5.58 -20.36 2.79
C ASN A 744 -6.21 -20.69 1.42
N GLU A 745 -7.45 -20.26 1.16
CA GLU A 745 -8.12 -20.49 -0.13
C GLU A 745 -7.79 -19.35 -1.12
N PRO A 746 -7.47 -19.64 -2.40
CA PRO A 746 -7.14 -18.62 -3.39
C PRO A 746 -8.37 -17.81 -3.81
N THR A 747 -8.19 -16.50 -3.94
CA THR A 747 -9.28 -15.55 -4.20
C THR A 747 -9.24 -14.98 -5.63
N GLY A 748 -10.33 -14.35 -6.05
CA GLY A 748 -10.48 -13.77 -7.39
C GLY A 748 -11.84 -13.10 -7.57
N GLY A 749 -12.14 -12.63 -8.77
CA GLY A 749 -13.38 -11.88 -9.04
C GLY A 749 -13.61 -11.59 -10.52
N GLY A 750 -14.47 -10.60 -10.77
CA GLY A 750 -14.82 -10.12 -12.11
C GLY A 750 -16.11 -9.30 -12.08
N TYR A 751 -16.56 -8.87 -13.25
CA TYR A 751 -17.69 -7.94 -13.42
C TYR A 751 -18.83 -8.60 -14.19
N PHE A 752 -20.03 -8.02 -14.11
CA PHE A 752 -21.19 -8.42 -14.92
C PHE A 752 -21.52 -9.93 -14.84
N LYS A 753 -21.40 -10.50 -13.64
CA LYS A 753 -21.57 -11.94 -13.32
C LYS A 753 -20.55 -12.89 -13.99
N LYS A 754 -19.51 -12.37 -14.67
CA LYS A 754 -18.36 -13.14 -15.20
C LYS A 754 -17.24 -13.17 -14.15
N ARG A 755 -16.58 -14.32 -13.91
CA ARG A 755 -15.24 -14.37 -13.25
C ARG A 755 -14.19 -14.10 -14.32
N LEU A 756 -13.30 -13.14 -14.09
CA LEU A 756 -12.36 -12.60 -15.09
C LEU A 756 -10.90 -12.68 -14.62
N PHE A 757 -10.67 -12.61 -13.31
CA PHE A 757 -9.33 -12.58 -12.71
C PHE A 757 -9.22 -13.40 -11.42
N ASP A 758 -8.00 -13.88 -11.16
CA ASP A 758 -7.55 -14.37 -9.86
C ASP A 758 -6.76 -13.25 -9.17
N TYR A 759 -6.72 -13.18 -7.84
CA TYR A 759 -5.89 -12.18 -7.15
C TYR A 759 -4.48 -12.73 -6.92
N GLY A 760 -3.48 -12.06 -7.48
CA GLY A 760 -2.07 -12.36 -7.25
C GLY A 760 -1.58 -11.84 -5.90
N THR A 761 -0.62 -12.54 -5.28
CA THR A 761 0.02 -12.06 -4.04
C THR A 761 0.73 -10.73 -4.27
N GLN A 762 0.84 -9.93 -3.21
CA GLN A 762 1.53 -8.63 -3.21
C GLN A 762 2.79 -8.61 -2.32
N ASN A 763 3.21 -9.76 -1.79
CA ASN A 763 4.39 -9.89 -0.93
C ASN A 763 5.70 -9.42 -1.61
N PHE A 764 6.72 -9.09 -0.81
CA PHE A 764 8.06 -8.70 -1.26
C PHE A 764 9.13 -9.74 -0.90
N GLU A 765 8.76 -10.70 -0.06
CA GLU A 765 9.61 -11.71 0.54
C GLU A 765 9.83 -12.92 -0.39
N GLN A 766 9.17 -12.89 -1.55
CA GLN A 766 9.35 -13.72 -2.74
C GLN A 766 9.88 -12.84 -3.87
N GLU A 767 11.18 -12.94 -4.16
CA GLU A 767 11.84 -12.01 -5.09
C GLU A 767 11.29 -12.07 -6.52
N SER A 768 10.86 -13.25 -7.00
CA SER A 768 10.26 -13.40 -8.33
C SER A 768 8.94 -12.62 -8.49
N ILE A 769 8.18 -12.38 -7.41
CA ILE A 769 7.01 -11.51 -7.42
C ILE A 769 7.42 -10.03 -7.50
N ASP A 770 8.48 -9.61 -6.81
CA ASP A 770 8.95 -8.22 -6.92
C ASP A 770 9.52 -7.93 -8.32
N ARG A 771 10.28 -8.87 -8.90
CA ARG A 771 10.76 -8.81 -10.29
C ARG A 771 9.60 -8.78 -11.28
N TYR A 772 8.56 -9.61 -11.09
CA TYR A 772 7.34 -9.61 -11.91
C TYR A 772 6.63 -8.25 -11.96
N TYR A 773 6.41 -7.61 -10.81
CA TYR A 773 5.76 -6.30 -10.76
C TYR A 773 6.66 -5.14 -11.25
N THR A 774 7.99 -5.27 -11.24
CA THR A 774 8.91 -4.13 -11.45
C THR A 774 9.72 -4.18 -12.75
N TYR A 775 10.21 -5.34 -13.20
CA TYR A 775 11.12 -5.41 -14.36
C TYR A 775 10.39 -5.07 -15.67
N GLY A 776 9.13 -5.49 -15.83
CA GLY A 776 8.28 -5.08 -16.95
C GLY A 776 8.00 -3.57 -16.95
N GLN A 777 7.71 -2.98 -15.78
CA GLN A 777 7.51 -1.54 -15.61
C GLN A 777 8.76 -0.74 -15.99
N ARG A 778 9.90 -1.10 -15.42
CA ARG A 778 11.22 -0.51 -15.69
C ARG A 778 11.50 -0.48 -17.19
N ALA A 779 11.35 -1.60 -17.87
CA ALA A 779 11.62 -1.71 -19.30
C ALA A 779 10.63 -0.90 -20.16
N LEU A 780 9.36 -0.81 -19.77
CA LEU A 780 8.34 0.00 -20.44
C LEU A 780 8.60 1.51 -20.29
N TYR A 781 8.74 2.02 -19.07
CA TYR A 781 8.92 3.47 -18.88
C TYR A 781 10.25 3.96 -19.46
N ARG A 782 11.30 3.13 -19.45
CA ARG A 782 12.56 3.43 -20.15
C ARG A 782 12.41 3.62 -21.66
N LYS A 783 11.41 3.00 -22.28
CA LYS A 783 11.05 3.18 -23.70
C LYS A 783 10.13 4.37 -23.93
N LEU A 784 9.22 4.67 -23.01
CA LEU A 784 8.30 5.81 -23.11
C LEU A 784 8.98 7.17 -22.82
N ALA A 785 9.94 7.22 -21.90
CA ALA A 785 10.56 8.46 -21.46
C ALA A 785 11.25 9.27 -22.59
N PRO A 786 11.96 8.68 -23.58
CA PRO A 786 12.45 9.41 -24.75
C PRO A 786 11.34 10.02 -25.62
N HIS A 787 10.21 9.31 -25.80
CA HIS A 787 9.05 9.87 -26.52
C HIS A 787 8.44 11.05 -25.77
N TYR A 788 8.24 10.89 -24.45
CA TYR A 788 7.83 11.98 -23.55
C TYR A 788 8.72 13.21 -23.68
N ARG A 789 10.04 13.04 -23.54
CA ARG A 789 11.01 14.14 -23.53
C ARG A 789 11.06 14.91 -24.86
N ALA A 790 10.63 14.29 -25.95
CA ALA A 790 10.53 14.91 -27.27
C ALA A 790 9.27 15.76 -27.47
N GLN A 791 8.12 15.37 -26.93
CA GLN A 791 6.83 16.09 -27.09
C GLN A 791 6.02 16.13 -25.78
N PRO A 792 6.54 16.69 -24.67
CA PRO A 792 5.99 16.46 -23.34
C PRO A 792 4.59 17.06 -23.14
N GLU A 793 4.16 18.03 -23.98
CA GLU A 793 2.78 18.53 -23.99
C GLU A 793 1.73 17.51 -24.45
N MET A 794 2.15 16.41 -25.08
CA MET A 794 1.28 15.31 -25.50
C MET A 794 1.11 14.24 -24.40
N THR A 795 1.77 14.36 -23.23
CA THR A 795 1.59 13.43 -22.10
C THR A 795 0.67 14.07 -21.06
N VAL A 796 -0.58 13.60 -20.98
CA VAL A 796 -1.60 14.08 -20.03
C VAL A 796 -1.37 13.51 -18.64
N ALA A 797 -0.97 12.23 -18.57
CA ALA A 797 -0.54 11.53 -17.36
C ALA A 797 0.20 10.22 -17.69
N VAL A 798 0.92 9.69 -16.70
CA VAL A 798 1.43 8.32 -16.68
C VAL A 798 0.79 7.59 -15.51
N GLU A 799 0.08 6.51 -15.81
CA GLU A 799 -0.57 5.62 -14.83
C GLU A 799 0.28 4.33 -14.70
N PRO A 800 1.26 4.29 -13.78
CA PRO A 800 2.16 3.15 -13.71
C PRO A 800 1.52 1.86 -13.19
N ASN A 801 0.36 1.95 -12.54
CA ASN A 801 -0.41 0.80 -12.05
C ASN A 801 -1.92 1.10 -12.06
N HIS A 802 -2.74 0.05 -12.06
CA HIS A 802 -4.19 0.09 -12.16
C HIS A 802 -4.81 -0.62 -10.95
N GLU A 803 -5.49 0.14 -10.09
CA GLU A 803 -6.30 -0.35 -8.96
C GLU A 803 -5.65 -1.48 -8.13
N ASN A 804 -4.70 -1.11 -7.27
CA ASN A 804 -4.05 -2.05 -6.35
C ASN A 804 -4.61 -1.89 -4.93
N GLU A 805 -5.01 -3.03 -4.38
CA GLU A 805 -5.83 -3.11 -3.17
C GLU A 805 -5.71 -4.52 -2.59
N ILE A 806 -6.22 -4.72 -1.39
CA ILE A 806 -6.56 -6.05 -0.88
C ILE A 806 -8.07 -6.06 -0.67
N VAL A 807 -8.73 -6.96 -1.40
CA VAL A 807 -10.17 -7.21 -1.38
C VAL A 807 -10.39 -8.65 -1.00
N SER A 808 -11.41 -8.90 -0.18
CA SER A 808 -11.88 -10.23 0.12
C SER A 808 -13.37 -10.36 -0.17
N GLY A 809 -13.82 -11.54 -0.57
CA GLY A 809 -15.23 -11.89 -0.39
C GLY A 809 -15.49 -12.23 1.08
N ARG A 810 -16.56 -11.65 1.67
CA ARG A 810 -17.11 -12.06 2.98
C ARG A 810 -16.07 -12.24 4.11
N ASN A 811 -15.21 -11.22 4.27
CA ASN A 811 -14.40 -10.94 5.48
C ASN A 811 -13.07 -11.71 5.63
N SER A 812 -12.17 -11.66 4.64
CA SER A 812 -10.72 -11.58 4.90
C SER A 812 -10.28 -10.10 4.97
N VAL A 813 -9.15 -9.80 5.63
CA VAL A 813 -8.55 -8.45 5.62
C VAL A 813 -7.04 -8.44 5.34
N GLY A 814 -6.54 -9.47 4.65
CA GLY A 814 -5.13 -9.55 4.29
C GLY A 814 -4.81 -10.68 3.30
N ASP A 815 -3.58 -10.66 2.79
CA ASP A 815 -3.00 -11.73 1.98
C ASP A 815 -2.30 -12.75 2.89
N TYR A 816 -2.89 -13.93 3.06
CA TYR A 816 -2.37 -14.99 3.94
C TYR A 816 -1.37 -15.93 3.25
N ASN A 817 -0.85 -15.57 2.07
CA ASN A 817 0.28 -16.26 1.46
C ASN A 817 1.45 -16.36 2.48
N PRO A 818 2.12 -17.52 2.63
CA PRO A 818 3.22 -17.70 3.59
C PRO A 818 4.31 -16.62 3.53
N LYS A 819 4.53 -16.00 2.36
CA LYS A 819 5.50 -14.92 2.19
C LYS A 819 5.00 -13.55 2.68
N SER A 820 3.69 -13.29 2.62
CA SER A 820 3.08 -12.14 3.31
C SER A 820 3.13 -12.30 4.84
N LEU A 821 3.04 -13.54 5.36
CA LEU A 821 3.27 -13.81 6.79
C LEU A 821 4.73 -13.57 7.19
N GLU A 822 5.69 -13.94 6.34
CA GLU A 822 7.12 -13.64 6.54
C GLU A 822 7.38 -12.12 6.58
N GLY A 823 6.72 -11.36 5.70
CA GLY A 823 6.78 -9.91 5.67
C GLY A 823 6.12 -9.24 6.88
N PHE A 824 5.01 -9.79 7.38
CA PHE A 824 4.37 -9.32 8.60
C PHE A 824 5.26 -9.50 9.83
N TYR A 825 5.91 -10.66 9.98
CA TYR A 825 6.89 -10.88 11.05
C TYR A 825 8.06 -9.88 10.96
N LYS A 826 8.60 -9.63 9.76
CA LYS A 826 9.66 -8.62 9.55
C LYS A 826 9.22 -7.19 9.91
N TYR A 827 7.96 -6.82 9.61
CA TYR A 827 7.38 -5.55 10.01
C TYR A 827 7.24 -5.44 11.54
N LEU A 828 6.83 -6.51 12.21
CA LEU A 828 6.78 -6.52 13.68
C LEU A 828 8.17 -6.45 14.31
N LEU A 829 9.17 -7.16 13.77
CA LEU A 829 10.57 -7.03 14.21
C LEU A 829 11.11 -5.61 14.06
N THR A 830 10.69 -4.88 13.01
CA THR A 830 11.05 -3.45 12.84
C THR A 830 10.53 -2.59 13.99
N LEU A 831 9.32 -2.87 14.49
CA LEU A 831 8.63 -2.06 15.50
C LEU A 831 8.88 -2.52 16.94
N TYR A 832 9.21 -3.80 17.14
CA TYR A 832 9.19 -4.49 18.43
C TYR A 832 10.45 -5.33 18.70
N GLU A 833 11.52 -5.17 17.92
CA GLU A 833 12.85 -5.78 18.10
C GLU A 833 12.95 -7.31 17.95
N ASP A 834 12.21 -8.08 18.74
CA ASP A 834 12.33 -9.54 18.83
C ASP A 834 10.98 -10.25 19.10
N LEU A 835 10.99 -11.59 19.01
CA LEU A 835 9.79 -12.41 19.14
C LEU A 835 9.19 -12.39 20.56
N ASP A 836 10.02 -12.28 21.60
CA ASP A 836 9.57 -12.28 22.99
C ASP A 836 8.85 -10.96 23.33
N THR A 837 9.39 -9.85 22.83
CA THR A 837 8.79 -8.52 22.92
C THR A 837 7.52 -8.43 22.06
N ILE A 838 7.50 -9.02 20.85
CA ILE A 838 6.26 -9.18 20.05
C ILE A 838 5.20 -9.95 20.87
N ASN A 839 5.57 -11.08 21.47
CA ASN A 839 4.65 -11.87 22.30
C ASN A 839 4.08 -11.07 23.47
N GLU A 840 4.93 -10.33 24.21
CA GLU A 840 4.50 -9.45 25.30
C GLU A 840 3.53 -8.36 24.82
N LYS A 841 3.86 -7.64 23.73
CA LYS A 841 3.04 -6.51 23.26
C LYS A 841 1.73 -6.97 22.60
N MET A 842 1.70 -8.15 21.99
CA MET A 842 0.56 -8.66 21.20
C MET A 842 -0.36 -9.62 21.96
N GLY A 843 0.06 -10.13 23.13
CA GLY A 843 -0.68 -11.18 23.84
C GLY A 843 -0.62 -12.53 23.12
N THR A 844 0.48 -12.81 22.43
CA THR A 844 0.73 -14.06 21.70
C THR A 844 1.72 -14.94 22.43
N SER A 845 1.83 -16.20 21.99
CA SER A 845 2.78 -17.18 22.53
C SER A 845 3.42 -17.98 21.39
N PHE A 846 3.92 -17.27 20.38
CA PHE A 846 4.60 -17.86 19.22
C PHE A 846 6.03 -18.25 19.58
N ASP A 847 6.57 -19.24 18.85
CA ASP A 847 7.95 -19.69 18.96
C ASP A 847 8.62 -19.67 17.57
N LYS A 848 9.76 -20.34 17.42
CA LYS A 848 10.47 -20.41 16.13
C LYS A 848 9.89 -21.45 15.16
N GLU A 849 9.07 -22.38 15.64
CA GLU A 849 8.42 -23.41 14.84
C GLU A 849 7.12 -22.90 14.22
N PHE A 850 6.38 -22.03 14.92
CA PHE A 850 5.08 -21.51 14.48
C PHE A 850 4.84 -20.02 14.77
N PHE A 851 4.60 -19.26 13.70
CA PHE A 851 4.06 -17.88 13.69
C PHE A 851 2.98 -17.73 12.62
N ASP A 852 1.88 -17.01 12.92
CA ASP A 852 0.80 -16.76 11.94
C ASP A 852 0.01 -15.48 12.26
N ALA A 853 -0.62 -14.90 11.25
CA ALA A 853 -1.54 -13.77 11.42
C ALA A 853 -2.90 -14.23 12.00
N PRO A 854 -3.68 -13.33 12.64
CA PRO A 854 -5.03 -13.64 13.09
C PRO A 854 -5.95 -14.02 11.92
N ARG A 855 -6.87 -14.97 12.12
CA ARG A 855 -7.79 -15.49 11.09
C ARG A 855 -9.26 -15.53 11.52
N GLY A 856 -9.56 -15.31 12.80
CA GLY A 856 -10.91 -15.48 13.35
C GLY A 856 -11.37 -16.94 13.41
N LEU A 857 -10.42 -17.86 13.60
CA LEU A 857 -10.61 -19.32 13.61
C LEU A 857 -10.51 -19.91 15.02
N LEU A 858 -10.83 -19.10 16.04
CA LEU A 858 -10.90 -19.49 17.45
C LEU A 858 -9.60 -20.10 18.00
N ARG A 859 -8.42 -19.67 17.52
CA ARG A 859 -7.12 -20.22 17.93
C ARG A 859 -6.54 -19.62 19.22
N GLY A 860 -7.06 -18.48 19.65
CA GLY A 860 -6.78 -17.82 20.92
C GLY A 860 -7.35 -16.41 20.91
N ASP A 861 -7.16 -15.63 21.99
CA ASP A 861 -7.59 -14.23 22.00
C ASP A 861 -6.83 -13.37 20.99
N TRP A 862 -5.58 -13.72 20.69
CA TRP A 862 -4.78 -13.13 19.62
C TRP A 862 -5.37 -13.34 18.21
N ASP A 863 -6.15 -14.40 18.01
CA ASP A 863 -6.71 -14.79 16.71
C ASP A 863 -8.05 -14.09 16.41
N ARG A 864 -8.55 -13.25 17.34
CA ARG A 864 -9.82 -12.52 17.21
C ARG A 864 -9.74 -11.46 16.10
N TYR A 865 -10.79 -11.41 15.29
CA TYR A 865 -10.87 -10.62 14.05
C TYR A 865 -11.53 -9.25 14.35
N ASP A 866 -10.84 -8.44 15.16
CA ASP A 866 -11.39 -7.29 15.88
C ASP A 866 -10.36 -6.16 15.97
N MET A 867 -10.74 -4.90 15.70
CA MET A 867 -9.80 -3.75 15.71
C MET A 867 -9.31 -3.38 17.11
N ASP A 868 -10.02 -3.80 18.17
CA ASP A 868 -9.56 -3.68 19.55
C ASP A 868 -8.48 -4.73 19.89
N ASN A 869 -8.43 -5.86 19.16
CA ASN A 869 -7.26 -6.75 19.20
C ASN A 869 -6.07 -6.08 18.50
N ARG A 870 -5.07 -5.68 19.30
CA ARG A 870 -3.82 -5.07 18.82
C ARG A 870 -3.19 -5.85 17.67
N TYR A 871 -3.07 -7.18 17.80
CA TYR A 871 -2.36 -8.00 16.82
C TYR A 871 -3.09 -8.05 15.47
N PHE A 872 -4.42 -8.00 15.48
CA PHE A 872 -5.23 -7.87 14.25
C PHE A 872 -5.12 -6.48 13.63
N ARG A 873 -5.07 -5.42 14.44
CA ARG A 873 -4.83 -4.05 13.94
C ARG A 873 -3.47 -3.94 13.26
N GLU A 874 -2.40 -4.48 13.85
CA GLU A 874 -1.07 -4.52 13.21
C GLU A 874 -1.08 -5.31 11.89
N TRP A 875 -1.85 -6.40 11.80
CA TRP A 875 -2.03 -7.16 10.56
C TRP A 875 -2.71 -6.34 9.46
N VAL A 876 -3.77 -5.60 9.79
CA VAL A 876 -4.45 -4.68 8.84
C VAL A 876 -3.50 -3.56 8.38
N GLU A 877 -2.72 -2.97 9.29
CA GLU A 877 -1.76 -1.92 8.94
C GLU A 877 -0.56 -2.46 8.14
N TYR A 878 -0.09 -3.69 8.38
CA TYR A 878 0.90 -4.33 7.50
C TYR A 878 0.36 -4.53 6.07
N ASN A 879 -0.86 -5.03 5.92
CA ASN A 879 -1.47 -5.25 4.60
C ASN A 879 -1.72 -3.91 3.87
N ARG A 880 -2.02 -2.84 4.61
CA ARG A 880 -2.02 -1.45 4.11
C ARG A 880 -0.63 -1.05 3.58
N ILE A 881 0.42 -1.23 4.38
CA ILE A 881 1.82 -0.94 4.01
C ILE A 881 2.25 -1.76 2.78
N GLN A 882 1.82 -3.02 2.66
CA GLN A 882 2.12 -3.90 1.52
C GLN A 882 1.60 -3.32 0.19
N ILE A 883 0.35 -2.88 0.14
CA ILE A 883 -0.24 -2.20 -1.04
C ILE A 883 0.48 -0.87 -1.30
N TYR A 884 0.75 -0.09 -0.24
CA TYR A 884 1.42 1.21 -0.36
C TYR A 884 2.83 1.03 -0.97
N ARG A 885 3.58 -0.01 -0.56
CA ARG A 885 4.89 -0.40 -1.14
C ARG A 885 4.77 -0.85 -2.61
N ARG A 886 3.70 -1.55 -3.00
CA ARG A 886 3.48 -2.01 -4.40
C ARG A 886 3.20 -0.84 -5.34
N VAL A 887 2.34 0.09 -4.93
CA VAL A 887 2.09 1.35 -5.67
C VAL A 887 3.33 2.23 -5.66
N GLY A 888 4.02 2.39 -4.52
CA GLY A 888 5.26 3.14 -4.41
C GLY A 888 6.39 2.61 -5.29
N SER A 889 6.53 1.28 -5.40
CA SER A 889 7.47 0.64 -6.33
C SER A 889 7.14 0.96 -7.79
N SER A 890 5.85 1.10 -8.13
CA SER A 890 5.40 1.44 -9.49
C SER A 890 5.68 2.92 -9.83
N TYR A 891 5.42 3.83 -8.88
CA TYR A 891 5.82 5.24 -8.96
C TYR A 891 7.36 5.40 -9.09
N ARG A 892 8.12 4.62 -8.32
CA ARG A 892 9.59 4.59 -8.35
C ARG A 892 10.15 4.22 -9.73
N GLU A 893 9.64 3.21 -10.41
CA GLU A 893 10.13 2.85 -11.75
C GLU A 893 9.82 3.94 -12.81
N ALA A 894 8.72 4.69 -12.66
CA ALA A 894 8.43 5.85 -13.50
C ALA A 894 9.38 7.04 -13.21
N LEU A 895 9.65 7.34 -11.93
CA LEU A 895 10.65 8.35 -11.54
C LEU A 895 12.06 8.01 -12.07
N LEU A 896 12.49 6.74 -11.92
CA LEU A 896 13.79 6.26 -12.43
C LEU A 896 13.90 6.34 -13.95
N ALA A 897 12.79 6.22 -14.69
CA ALA A 897 12.76 6.48 -16.12
C ALA A 897 12.85 7.97 -16.50
N GLY A 898 12.77 8.90 -15.53
CA GLY A 898 12.86 10.34 -15.74
C GLY A 898 11.50 11.04 -15.92
N PHE A 899 10.39 10.43 -15.49
CA PHE A 899 9.11 11.12 -15.42
C PHE A 899 9.02 12.00 -14.16
N PRO A 900 8.64 13.28 -14.28
CA PRO A 900 8.47 14.16 -13.12
C PRO A 900 7.17 13.84 -12.33
N PRO A 901 7.15 14.05 -11.00
CA PRO A 901 6.17 13.43 -10.10
C PRO A 901 4.72 13.86 -10.31
N GLU A 902 4.43 15.10 -10.74
CA GLU A 902 3.03 15.56 -10.94
C GLU A 902 2.42 15.03 -12.27
N LEU A 903 3.20 14.38 -13.15
CA LEU A 903 2.66 13.59 -14.27
C LEU A 903 2.29 12.15 -13.88
N ILE A 904 2.89 11.62 -12.81
CA ILE A 904 2.67 10.25 -12.36
C ILE A 904 1.41 10.22 -11.51
N LYS A 905 0.31 9.68 -12.06
CA LYS A 905 -1.02 9.66 -11.44
C LYS A 905 -1.58 8.26 -11.62
N SER A 906 -1.89 7.54 -10.56
CA SER A 906 -2.52 6.21 -10.64
C SER A 906 -3.91 6.22 -10.00
N HIS A 907 -4.95 5.89 -10.76
CA HIS A 907 -6.30 5.72 -10.22
C HIS A 907 -6.44 4.46 -9.37
N GLN A 908 -7.25 4.59 -8.31
CA GLN A 908 -7.51 3.57 -7.31
C GLN A 908 -8.98 3.69 -6.87
N ILE A 909 -9.59 2.59 -6.41
CA ILE A 909 -10.92 2.64 -5.80
C ILE A 909 -10.80 3.10 -4.34
N PRO A 910 -11.39 4.25 -3.96
CA PRO A 910 -11.26 4.77 -2.60
C PRO A 910 -12.16 4.00 -1.63
N SER A 911 -11.55 3.29 -0.66
CA SER A 911 -12.26 2.29 0.14
C SER A 911 -13.35 2.83 1.08
N SER A 912 -13.17 3.97 1.74
CA SER A 912 -14.13 4.47 2.75
C SER A 912 -15.13 5.52 2.25
N TYR A 913 -14.97 6.06 1.04
CA TYR A 913 -15.96 6.96 0.43
C TYR A 913 -17.19 6.19 -0.15
N VAL A 914 -17.43 4.94 0.27
CA VAL A 914 -18.42 4.01 -0.31
C VAL A 914 -19.64 3.85 0.62
N PHE A 915 -20.33 4.95 0.91
CA PHE A 915 -21.62 4.92 1.63
C PHE A 915 -22.79 4.78 0.68
N GLY A 916 -23.20 3.55 0.37
CA GLY A 916 -24.43 3.25 -0.37
C GLY A 916 -24.39 3.55 -1.88
N SER A 917 -25.08 2.68 -2.61
CA SER A 917 -25.26 2.61 -4.08
C SER A 917 -23.98 2.61 -4.91
N ILE A 918 -23.72 1.46 -5.56
CA ILE A 918 -23.75 1.31 -7.02
C ILE A 918 -23.80 -0.18 -7.36
N VAL A 919 -24.55 -0.51 -8.43
CA VAL A 919 -24.95 -1.86 -8.82
C VAL A 919 -23.77 -2.85 -8.84
N GLY A 920 -23.71 -3.75 -7.85
CA GLY A 920 -23.09 -5.07 -7.96
C GLY A 920 -21.56 -5.17 -8.05
N ILE A 921 -20.79 -4.09 -7.86
CA ILE A 921 -19.31 -4.12 -7.99
C ILE A 921 -18.56 -4.25 -6.65
N SER A 922 -19.11 -3.74 -5.54
CA SER A 922 -18.39 -3.76 -4.24
C SER A 922 -19.28 -3.72 -2.99
N GLU A 923 -20.59 -3.98 -3.10
CA GLU A 923 -21.48 -3.93 -1.93
C GLU A 923 -21.21 -5.11 -0.98
N ARG A 924 -20.67 -4.79 0.21
CA ARG A 924 -20.42 -5.62 1.43
C ARG A 924 -18.99 -6.11 1.69
N ASP A 925 -18.04 -5.93 0.77
CA ASP A 925 -16.67 -6.45 0.96
C ASP A 925 -15.70 -5.41 1.58
N ILE A 926 -14.85 -5.85 2.52
CA ILE A 926 -13.83 -4.99 3.16
C ILE A 926 -12.64 -4.80 2.20
N ARG A 927 -12.19 -3.56 2.05
CA ARG A 927 -11.17 -3.14 1.07
C ARG A 927 -10.11 -2.24 1.69
N ILE A 928 -8.85 -2.58 1.50
CA ILE A 928 -7.71 -1.71 1.84
C ILE A 928 -7.22 -1.05 0.54
N SER A 929 -7.06 0.29 0.54
CA SER A 929 -6.70 1.08 -0.65
C SER A 929 -5.59 2.11 -0.37
N PRO A 930 -4.77 2.49 -1.36
CA PRO A 930 -3.54 3.29 -1.15
C PRO A 930 -3.73 4.82 -1.04
N ILE A 931 -4.95 5.30 -0.80
CA ILE A 931 -5.32 6.73 -0.85
C ILE A 931 -4.51 7.62 0.12
N ASP A 932 -4.28 7.19 1.37
CA ASP A 932 -3.59 8.04 2.36
C ASP A 932 -2.09 8.22 2.04
N TRP A 933 -1.47 7.25 1.36
CA TRP A 933 -0.11 7.38 0.81
C TRP A 933 -0.13 8.18 -0.50
N LEU A 934 -1.11 7.90 -1.37
CA LEU A 934 -1.61 8.75 -2.46
C LEU A 934 -1.38 10.24 -2.21
N LEU A 935 -2.03 10.75 -1.16
CA LEU A 935 -2.17 12.18 -0.91
C LEU A 935 -1.07 12.78 -0.01
N THR A 936 0.01 12.02 0.24
CA THR A 936 1.16 12.45 1.06
C THR A 936 2.52 12.12 0.45
N THR A 937 2.58 11.38 -0.66
CA THR A 937 3.83 10.94 -1.30
C THR A 937 4.57 12.04 -2.10
N GLY A 938 3.93 13.18 -2.37
CA GLY A 938 4.51 14.29 -3.14
C GLY A 938 4.53 14.08 -4.66
N ALA A 939 3.66 13.21 -5.17
CA ALA A 939 3.44 12.96 -6.59
C ALA A 939 1.95 13.04 -6.94
N GLY A 940 1.61 13.00 -8.23
CA GLY A 940 0.26 13.19 -8.74
C GLY A 940 -0.74 12.11 -8.30
N PHE A 941 -2.02 12.50 -8.25
CA PHE A 941 -3.12 11.67 -7.74
C PHE A 941 -4.19 11.36 -8.80
N GLY A 942 -4.83 10.21 -8.67
CA GLY A 942 -6.03 9.85 -9.41
C GLY A 942 -6.93 8.88 -8.64
N PHE A 943 -8.16 8.70 -9.11
CA PHE A 943 -9.14 7.78 -8.50
C PHE A 943 -10.12 7.22 -9.54
N SER A 944 -10.76 6.10 -9.24
CA SER A 944 -11.90 5.59 -10.01
C SER A 944 -13.18 5.89 -9.26
N ARG A 945 -14.19 6.46 -9.94
CA ARG A 945 -15.50 6.62 -9.29
C ARG A 945 -16.68 6.76 -10.26
N TYR A 946 -17.66 5.91 -9.99
CA TYR A 946 -18.96 5.84 -10.65
C TYR A 946 -20.06 6.58 -9.86
N GLY A 947 -21.10 7.01 -10.59
CA GLY A 947 -22.41 7.44 -10.10
C GLY A 947 -22.51 8.84 -9.50
N THR A 948 -23.68 9.18 -8.96
CA THR A 948 -23.93 10.45 -8.29
C THR A 948 -23.33 10.45 -6.88
N TYR A 949 -22.10 10.95 -6.77
CA TYR A 949 -21.39 11.15 -5.50
C TYR A 949 -20.97 12.61 -5.24
N TYR A 950 -21.14 13.49 -6.22
CA TYR A 950 -20.67 14.88 -6.19
C TYR A 950 -21.55 15.79 -5.32
N ASP A 951 -22.82 15.39 -5.15
CA ASP A 951 -23.82 15.94 -4.25
C ASP A 951 -23.54 15.65 -2.76
N ARG A 952 -22.70 14.65 -2.47
CA ARG A 952 -22.32 14.25 -1.11
C ARG A 952 -21.28 15.22 -0.56
N LYS A 953 -21.51 15.76 0.66
CA LYS A 953 -20.57 16.63 1.39
C LYS A 953 -19.13 16.11 1.36
N TYR A 954 -18.96 14.80 1.54
CA TYR A 954 -17.67 14.12 1.54
C TYR A 954 -17.59 13.09 0.42
N ASN A 955 -16.63 13.30 -0.49
CA ASN A 955 -16.28 12.40 -1.58
C ASN A 955 -14.80 12.59 -1.95
N ILE A 956 -14.21 11.61 -2.66
CA ILE A 956 -12.77 11.58 -2.93
C ILE A 956 -12.26 12.83 -3.69
N GLY A 957 -13.06 13.38 -4.62
CA GLY A 957 -12.70 14.60 -5.35
C GLY A 957 -12.63 15.83 -4.44
N GLN A 958 -13.59 15.98 -3.51
CA GLN A 958 -13.55 17.04 -2.49
C GLN A 958 -12.41 16.81 -1.48
N GLY A 959 -12.15 15.57 -1.07
CA GLY A 959 -11.07 15.24 -0.14
C GLY A 959 -9.68 15.52 -0.71
N ALA A 960 -9.43 15.14 -1.95
CA ALA A 960 -8.15 15.39 -2.63
C ALA A 960 -7.97 16.88 -3.00
N HIS A 961 -9.01 17.56 -3.50
CA HIS A 961 -8.94 19.01 -3.80
C HIS A 961 -8.78 19.88 -2.53
N SER A 962 -9.43 19.50 -1.42
CA SER A 962 -9.19 20.13 -0.10
C SER A 962 -7.81 19.77 0.48
N SER A 963 -7.17 18.69 -0.02
CA SER A 963 -5.75 18.39 0.23
C SER A 963 -4.78 19.08 -0.76
N GLY A 964 -5.30 19.89 -1.71
CA GLY A 964 -4.51 20.70 -2.65
C GLY A 964 -4.16 20.04 -3.99
N TYR A 965 -4.83 18.94 -4.35
CA TYR A 965 -4.63 18.29 -5.64
C TYR A 965 -5.49 18.94 -6.74
N ASP A 966 -4.83 19.67 -7.64
CA ASP A 966 -5.48 20.50 -8.68
C ASP A 966 -5.23 20.00 -10.14
N GLY A 967 -4.61 18.83 -10.27
CA GLY A 967 -4.25 18.16 -11.52
C GLY A 967 -4.69 16.70 -11.58
N MET A 968 -5.79 16.33 -10.90
CA MET A 968 -6.22 14.94 -10.73
C MET A 968 -6.59 14.24 -12.04
N LEU A 969 -6.61 12.91 -12.01
CA LEU A 969 -7.05 12.03 -13.11
C LEU A 969 -8.14 11.08 -12.62
N VAL A 970 -9.22 10.91 -13.38
CA VAL A 970 -10.24 9.88 -13.12
C VAL A 970 -10.14 8.81 -14.20
N GLY A 971 -9.51 7.67 -13.85
CA GLY A 971 -9.21 6.59 -14.79
C GLY A 971 -10.41 5.70 -15.16
N GLU A 972 -11.48 5.76 -14.37
CA GLU A 972 -12.80 5.23 -14.71
C GLU A 972 -13.89 6.16 -14.17
N TYR A 973 -14.64 6.81 -15.07
CA TYR A 973 -15.75 7.71 -14.76
C TYR A 973 -17.05 7.27 -15.46
N ALA A 974 -18.16 7.28 -14.72
CA ALA A 974 -19.49 7.45 -15.32
C ALA A 974 -20.45 8.14 -14.34
N SER A 975 -21.36 8.99 -14.84
CA SER A 975 -22.34 9.72 -14.01
C SER A 975 -23.44 8.82 -13.42
N LEU A 976 -23.79 7.73 -14.12
CA LEU A 976 -24.93 6.85 -13.85
C LEU A 976 -26.24 7.60 -13.59
N ASN A 977 -26.44 8.70 -14.32
CA ASN A 977 -27.61 9.57 -14.19
C ASN A 977 -28.23 9.80 -15.57
N PRO A 978 -29.54 9.55 -15.78
CA PRO A 978 -30.20 9.79 -17.06
C PRO A 978 -30.61 11.26 -17.26
N SER A 979 -30.37 12.13 -16.27
CA SER A 979 -30.49 13.58 -16.43
C SER A 979 -29.19 14.16 -16.99
N GLU A 980 -29.28 14.75 -18.19
CA GLU A 980 -28.21 15.53 -18.83
C GLU A 980 -27.70 16.64 -17.90
N GLU A 981 -28.60 17.41 -17.29
CA GLU A 981 -28.29 18.49 -16.36
C GLU A 981 -27.42 18.00 -15.19
N LYS A 982 -27.82 16.91 -14.53
CA LYS A 982 -27.04 16.33 -13.42
C LYS A 982 -25.73 15.68 -13.87
N ALA A 983 -25.65 15.19 -15.10
CA ALA A 983 -24.40 14.72 -15.68
C ALA A 983 -23.44 15.89 -16.00
N LEU A 984 -23.97 17.03 -16.44
CA LEU A 984 -23.21 18.26 -16.66
C LEU A 984 -22.72 18.88 -15.34
N ASP A 985 -23.59 18.99 -14.34
CA ASP A 985 -23.23 19.40 -12.97
C ASP A 985 -22.05 18.59 -12.44
N GLN A 986 -22.05 17.28 -12.67
CA GLN A 986 -20.98 16.38 -12.22
C GLN A 986 -19.67 16.62 -12.97
N LEU A 987 -19.71 16.89 -14.28
CA LEU A 987 -18.51 17.25 -15.07
C LEU A 987 -17.93 18.60 -14.63
N LEU A 988 -18.79 19.62 -14.43
CA LEU A 988 -18.38 20.94 -13.93
C LEU A 988 -17.82 20.85 -12.50
N TYR A 989 -18.47 20.09 -11.62
CA TYR A 989 -17.99 19.80 -10.27
C TYR A 989 -16.56 19.25 -10.26
N LEU A 990 -16.24 18.35 -11.20
CA LEU A 990 -14.92 17.73 -11.34
C LEU A 990 -13.88 18.71 -11.91
N ARG A 991 -14.22 19.43 -13.00
CA ARG A 991 -13.39 20.49 -13.60
C ARG A 991 -12.98 21.53 -12.55
N ASP A 992 -13.96 22.03 -11.80
CA ASP A 992 -13.79 23.13 -10.86
C ASP A 992 -13.08 22.72 -9.56
N ARG A 993 -13.00 21.40 -9.29
CA ARG A 993 -12.19 20.81 -8.20
C ARG A 993 -10.88 20.21 -8.71
N GLY A 994 -10.38 20.65 -9.85
CA GLY A 994 -9.02 20.34 -10.31
C GLY A 994 -8.85 18.94 -10.89
N VAL A 995 -9.91 18.29 -11.36
CA VAL A 995 -9.75 17.14 -12.27
C VAL A 995 -9.29 17.65 -13.63
N SER A 996 -8.17 17.11 -14.11
CA SER A 996 -7.53 17.48 -15.37
C SER A 996 -7.85 16.52 -16.53
N ALA A 997 -8.26 15.28 -16.22
CA ALA A 997 -8.50 14.24 -17.21
C ALA A 997 -9.56 13.22 -16.75
N LEU A 998 -10.43 12.79 -17.66
CA LEU A 998 -11.41 11.71 -17.47
C LEU A 998 -11.26 10.60 -18.52
N HIS A 999 -11.38 9.34 -18.12
CA HIS A 999 -11.78 8.25 -19.01
C HIS A 999 -13.28 7.98 -18.83
N VAL A 1000 -14.08 8.25 -19.86
CA VAL A 1000 -15.55 8.23 -19.79
C VAL A 1000 -16.09 6.89 -20.26
N MET A 1001 -16.60 6.10 -19.32
CA MET A 1001 -17.00 4.71 -19.54
C MET A 1001 -18.34 4.62 -20.28
N TRP A 1002 -18.39 3.75 -21.29
CA TRP A 1002 -19.64 3.36 -21.95
C TRP A 1002 -20.38 2.31 -21.10
N TRP A 1003 -21.71 2.33 -21.07
CA TRP A 1003 -22.51 1.32 -20.37
C TRP A 1003 -23.16 0.33 -21.32
N PRO A 1004 -23.05 -1.00 -21.07
CA PRO A 1004 -23.73 -2.02 -21.86
C PRO A 1004 -25.24 -1.80 -21.96
N GLU A 1005 -25.84 -2.19 -23.09
CA GLU A 1005 -27.25 -1.95 -23.42
C GLU A 1005 -28.23 -2.56 -22.40
N ASP A 1006 -27.87 -3.66 -21.74
CA ASP A 1006 -28.66 -4.29 -20.68
C ASP A 1006 -28.61 -3.55 -19.32
N LEU A 1007 -27.71 -2.56 -19.20
CA LEU A 1007 -27.45 -1.79 -17.98
C LEU A 1007 -27.63 -0.27 -18.19
N ASP A 1008 -27.63 0.22 -19.42
CA ASP A 1008 -27.84 1.62 -19.76
C ASP A 1008 -29.29 2.05 -19.56
N LYS A 1009 -29.54 2.89 -18.55
CA LYS A 1009 -30.87 3.44 -18.25
C LYS A 1009 -31.04 4.86 -18.81
N GLY A 1010 -30.37 5.16 -19.92
CA GLY A 1010 -30.22 6.51 -20.48
C GLY A 1010 -28.96 7.25 -19.99
N PHE A 1011 -28.06 6.56 -19.30
CA PHE A 1011 -26.79 7.08 -18.80
C PHE A 1011 -25.86 7.47 -19.94
N ASN A 1012 -25.76 6.66 -21.01
CA ASN A 1012 -24.88 6.97 -22.14
C ASN A 1012 -25.34 8.25 -22.86
N ALA A 1013 -26.63 8.36 -23.14
CA ALA A 1013 -27.23 9.53 -23.79
C ALA A 1013 -27.03 10.82 -22.98
N ALA A 1014 -27.31 10.78 -21.67
CA ALA A 1014 -27.13 11.91 -20.78
C ALA A 1014 -25.66 12.37 -20.70
N GLN A 1015 -24.70 11.45 -20.61
CA GLN A 1015 -23.27 11.77 -20.62
C GLN A 1015 -22.80 12.35 -21.97
N ALA A 1016 -23.27 11.77 -23.08
CA ALA A 1016 -22.93 12.22 -24.43
C ALA A 1016 -23.48 13.62 -24.77
N ALA A 1017 -24.61 14.00 -24.16
CA ALA A 1017 -25.17 15.34 -24.25
C ALA A 1017 -24.46 16.33 -23.30
N ALA A 1018 -24.21 15.93 -22.05
CA ALA A 1018 -23.49 16.73 -21.07
C ALA A 1018 -22.06 17.10 -21.53
N LEU A 1019 -21.30 16.17 -22.11
CA LEU A 1019 -19.98 16.46 -22.70
C LEU A 1019 -20.07 17.49 -23.84
N ARG A 1020 -21.08 17.38 -24.72
CA ARG A 1020 -21.29 18.35 -25.81
C ARG A 1020 -21.62 19.74 -25.29
N ARG A 1021 -22.44 19.84 -24.25
CA ARG A 1021 -22.77 21.11 -23.60
C ARG A 1021 -21.59 21.68 -22.82
N MET A 1022 -20.77 20.85 -22.18
CA MET A 1022 -19.51 21.29 -21.56
C MET A 1022 -18.57 21.96 -22.57
N ILE A 1023 -18.48 21.43 -23.79
CA ILE A 1023 -17.70 22.00 -24.90
C ILE A 1023 -18.37 23.25 -25.50
N ALA A 1024 -19.70 23.30 -25.57
CA ALA A 1024 -20.43 24.40 -26.23
C ALA A 1024 -20.69 25.61 -25.32
N GLU A 1025 -20.84 25.40 -24.00
CA GLU A 1025 -21.31 26.39 -23.02
C GLU A 1025 -20.26 26.69 -21.93
N HIS A 1026 -19.27 25.81 -21.72
CA HIS A 1026 -18.34 25.86 -20.57
C HIS A 1026 -16.85 25.64 -20.93
N ASP A 1027 -16.47 25.99 -22.17
CA ASP A 1027 -15.11 25.91 -22.71
C ASP A 1027 -14.19 27.02 -22.14
N GLU A 1028 -13.87 26.88 -20.85
CA GLU A 1028 -13.13 27.86 -20.04
C GLU A 1028 -11.83 27.25 -19.45
N PRO A 1029 -10.81 28.07 -19.11
CA PRO A 1029 -9.59 27.57 -18.48
C PRO A 1029 -9.89 26.89 -17.12
N LYS A 1030 -9.42 25.65 -16.95
CA LYS A 1030 -9.54 24.92 -15.68
C LYS A 1030 -8.80 25.67 -14.55
N PRO A 1031 -9.41 25.86 -13.36
CA PRO A 1031 -8.74 26.47 -12.22
C PRO A 1031 -7.64 25.58 -11.60
N GLY A 1032 -6.91 26.13 -10.63
CA GLY A 1032 -6.00 25.39 -9.74
C GLY A 1032 -4.51 25.62 -10.02
N LEU A 1033 -3.90 24.79 -10.87
CA LEU A 1033 -2.44 24.81 -11.12
C LEU A 1033 -1.93 26.04 -11.90
N ALA A 1034 -2.73 26.54 -12.86
CA ALA A 1034 -2.42 27.74 -13.62
C ALA A 1034 -3.00 28.99 -12.93
N GLY A 1035 -2.38 30.15 -13.21
CA GLY A 1035 -2.74 31.45 -12.65
C GLY A 1035 -1.49 32.28 -12.37
N GLY A 1036 -1.07 33.13 -13.31
CA GLY A 1036 0.06 34.04 -13.13
C GLY A 1036 1.42 33.33 -13.05
N ILE A 1037 2.50 34.09 -12.82
CA ILE A 1037 3.87 33.58 -12.68
C ILE A 1037 4.62 34.35 -11.59
N SER A 1038 5.01 33.68 -10.49
CA SER A 1038 5.58 34.34 -9.30
C SER A 1038 7.08 34.59 -9.43
N GLN A 1039 7.79 33.64 -10.06
CA GLN A 1039 9.23 33.56 -10.26
C GLN A 1039 9.54 32.78 -11.54
N VAL A 1040 10.62 33.16 -12.24
CA VAL A 1040 11.29 32.37 -13.28
C VAL A 1040 12.78 32.31 -12.97
N ARG A 1041 13.40 31.14 -13.16
CA ARG A 1041 14.84 30.89 -12.98
C ARG A 1041 15.41 30.28 -14.25
N ALA A 1042 16.56 30.77 -14.71
CA ALA A 1042 17.26 30.24 -15.87
C ALA A 1042 18.23 29.11 -15.46
N TRP A 1043 18.02 27.89 -15.97
CA TRP A 1043 18.94 26.78 -15.82
C TRP A 1043 19.95 26.74 -16.97
N ARG A 1044 21.23 26.59 -16.63
CA ARG A 1044 22.36 26.65 -17.58
C ARG A 1044 23.45 25.60 -17.32
N GLY A 1045 23.19 24.59 -16.49
CA GLY A 1045 24.13 23.49 -16.20
C GLY A 1045 24.11 22.35 -17.23
N GLY A 1046 23.03 22.21 -17.99
CA GLY A 1046 22.88 21.18 -19.03
C GLY A 1046 23.46 21.57 -20.39
N LYS A 1047 23.49 20.61 -21.33
CA LYS A 1047 23.88 20.83 -22.74
C LYS A 1047 22.98 21.84 -23.46
N GLU A 1048 21.71 21.88 -23.10
CA GLU A 1048 20.73 22.85 -23.59
C GLU A 1048 20.21 23.67 -22.39
N PRO A 1049 20.17 25.01 -22.49
CA PRO A 1049 19.64 25.87 -21.44
C PRO A 1049 18.11 25.90 -21.47
N PHE A 1050 17.48 25.95 -20.29
CA PHE A 1050 16.03 26.08 -20.17
C PHE A 1050 15.60 26.93 -18.98
N GLU A 1051 14.32 27.29 -18.95
CA GLU A 1051 13.75 28.11 -17.88
C GLU A 1051 12.87 27.24 -16.99
N ILE A 1052 12.80 27.53 -15.70
CA ILE A 1052 11.82 26.95 -14.78
C ILE A 1052 10.96 28.11 -14.28
N ALA A 1053 9.65 27.94 -14.30
CA ALA A 1053 8.68 28.94 -13.86
C ALA A 1053 7.82 28.38 -12.70
N SER A 1054 7.50 29.24 -11.74
CA SER A 1054 6.49 28.96 -10.71
C SER A 1054 5.15 29.54 -11.16
N LEU A 1055 4.25 28.67 -11.59
CA LEU A 1055 2.88 28.95 -11.98
C LEU A 1055 1.97 28.90 -10.74
N GLY A 1056 0.80 29.55 -10.78
CA GLY A 1056 -0.16 29.57 -9.67
C GLY A 1056 0.24 30.56 -8.57
N THR A 1057 -0.30 31.78 -8.63
CA THR A 1057 0.10 32.91 -7.77
C THR A 1057 -1.10 33.58 -7.11
N GLY A 1058 -1.20 33.48 -5.79
CA GLY A 1058 -2.33 34.03 -5.04
C GLY A 1058 -2.81 33.06 -3.95
N PRO A 1059 -3.71 33.51 -3.06
CA PRO A 1059 -4.17 32.71 -1.93
C PRO A 1059 -4.94 31.44 -2.33
N GLU A 1060 -5.46 31.33 -3.55
CA GLU A 1060 -6.13 30.11 -4.01
C GLU A 1060 -5.19 29.02 -4.55
N HIS A 1061 -3.94 29.35 -4.92
CA HIS A 1061 -3.02 28.43 -5.61
C HIS A 1061 -2.03 27.74 -4.66
N THR A 1062 -1.79 26.44 -4.89
CA THR A 1062 -0.70 25.67 -4.27
C THR A 1062 0.66 26.04 -4.89
N GLY A 1063 0.72 26.11 -6.22
CA GLY A 1063 1.89 26.54 -6.97
C GLY A 1063 2.66 25.39 -7.61
N LEU A 1064 2.90 25.50 -8.92
CA LEU A 1064 3.48 24.47 -9.77
C LEU A 1064 4.82 24.94 -10.35
N LEU A 1065 5.88 24.16 -10.15
CA LEU A 1065 7.16 24.36 -10.83
C LEU A 1065 7.17 23.61 -12.16
N LYS A 1066 7.32 24.34 -13.28
CA LYS A 1066 7.31 23.79 -14.64
C LYS A 1066 8.52 24.27 -15.44
N SER A 1067 9.15 23.34 -16.14
CA SER A 1067 10.27 23.58 -17.07
C SER A 1067 9.77 24.03 -18.45
N LEU A 1068 10.35 25.08 -19.03
CA LEU A 1068 9.89 25.74 -20.25
C LEU A 1068 11.03 25.87 -21.28
N ARG A 1069 10.69 25.66 -22.56
CA ARG A 1069 11.55 25.87 -23.72
C ARG A 1069 11.50 27.34 -24.19
N GLN A 1070 12.35 27.69 -25.16
CA GLN A 1070 12.45 29.07 -25.69
C GLN A 1070 11.13 29.61 -26.25
N ASN A 1071 10.34 28.78 -26.92
CA ASN A 1071 8.99 29.08 -27.40
C ASN A 1071 7.90 29.07 -26.29
N GLY A 1072 8.27 28.85 -25.03
CA GLY A 1072 7.37 28.76 -23.88
C GLY A 1072 6.63 27.42 -23.74
N SER A 1073 6.85 26.45 -24.65
CA SER A 1073 6.25 25.12 -24.50
C SER A 1073 6.96 24.32 -23.39
N PHE A 1074 6.29 23.30 -22.87
CA PHE A 1074 6.84 22.42 -21.83
C PHE A 1074 8.17 21.76 -22.27
N GLU A 1075 9.15 21.72 -21.36
CA GLU A 1075 10.50 21.17 -21.61
C GLU A 1075 10.59 19.70 -21.17
N GLY A 1076 10.11 19.38 -19.97
CA GLY A 1076 9.82 18.01 -19.52
C GLY A 1076 10.63 17.51 -18.31
N SER A 1077 11.69 18.19 -17.89
CA SER A 1077 12.53 17.77 -16.74
C SER A 1077 11.92 18.08 -15.38
N VAL A 1078 11.21 19.20 -15.24
CA VAL A 1078 10.60 19.68 -14.00
C VAL A 1078 9.10 19.89 -14.21
N TYR A 1079 8.31 19.19 -13.41
CA TYR A 1079 6.86 19.32 -13.29
C TYR A 1079 6.43 18.79 -11.91
N VAL A 1080 6.34 19.69 -10.92
CA VAL A 1080 6.11 19.34 -9.52
C VAL A 1080 5.37 20.44 -8.77
N VAL A 1081 4.40 20.07 -7.93
CA VAL A 1081 3.83 20.93 -6.88
C VAL A 1081 4.60 20.63 -5.59
N PRO A 1082 5.47 21.53 -5.07
CA PRO A 1082 6.30 21.21 -3.90
C PRO A 1082 5.51 21.06 -2.61
N PHE A 1083 4.32 21.66 -2.52
CA PHE A 1083 3.42 21.63 -1.37
C PHE A 1083 1.96 21.53 -1.86
N HIS A 1084 1.35 20.34 -1.83
CA HIS A 1084 -0.09 20.18 -2.08
C HIS A 1084 -0.89 20.62 -0.86
N ALA A 1085 -0.63 20.02 0.30
CA ALA A 1085 -1.29 20.35 1.56
C ALA A 1085 -0.49 21.35 2.41
N HIS A 1086 -1.20 22.11 3.26
CA HIS A 1086 -0.59 22.98 4.25
C HIS A 1086 0.15 22.16 5.32
N VAL A 1087 1.39 22.55 5.62
CA VAL A 1087 2.26 21.87 6.58
C VAL A 1087 2.06 22.46 7.97
N ALA A 1088 1.29 21.78 8.83
CA ALA A 1088 1.11 22.20 10.21
C ALA A 1088 2.39 21.93 11.04
N ILE A 1089 2.74 22.88 11.92
CA ILE A 1089 3.91 22.79 12.82
C ILE A 1089 3.51 22.77 14.29
N GLU A 1090 4.09 21.81 15.02
CA GLU A 1090 3.91 21.59 16.46
C GLU A 1090 5.28 21.51 17.14
N THR A 1091 5.57 22.40 18.11
CA THR A 1091 6.82 22.35 18.88
C THR A 1091 6.68 21.36 20.03
N LEU A 1092 7.17 20.13 19.84
CA LEU A 1092 7.10 19.06 20.85
C LEU A 1092 8.06 19.29 22.03
N SER A 1093 9.16 20.01 21.81
CA SER A 1093 10.17 20.28 22.84
C SER A 1093 10.98 21.52 22.51
N SER A 1094 11.32 22.31 23.52
CA SER A 1094 12.23 23.45 23.41
C SER A 1094 12.95 23.65 24.76
N LYS A 1095 14.28 23.48 24.80
CA LYS A 1095 15.07 23.60 26.04
C LYS A 1095 16.34 24.43 25.76
N PRO A 1096 16.65 25.48 26.55
CA PRO A 1096 17.86 26.29 26.32
C PRO A 1096 19.16 25.51 26.58
N SER A 1097 19.08 24.48 27.42
CA SER A 1097 20.19 23.61 27.82
C SER A 1097 19.64 22.25 28.23
N LEU A 1098 20.35 21.17 27.92
CA LEU A 1098 20.07 19.82 28.41
C LEU A 1098 21.39 19.08 28.64
N ALA A 1099 21.55 18.50 29.83
CA ALA A 1099 22.64 17.56 30.11
C ALA A 1099 22.31 16.18 29.53
N ILE A 1100 23.32 15.49 29.00
CA ILE A 1100 23.22 14.15 28.41
C ILE A 1100 24.33 13.29 29.04
N GLY A 1101 24.08 12.00 29.25
CA GLY A 1101 25.09 11.02 29.61
C GLY A 1101 24.80 9.66 28.97
N PRO A 1102 25.39 8.57 29.48
CA PRO A 1102 25.16 7.22 28.96
C PRO A 1102 23.73 6.71 29.17
N LYS A 1103 22.99 7.28 30.13
CA LYS A 1103 21.56 7.01 30.29
C LYS A 1103 20.76 7.84 29.28
N PRO A 1104 19.87 7.22 28.46
CA PRO A 1104 19.01 7.95 27.54
C PRO A 1104 18.12 9.00 28.22
N VAL A 1105 17.88 10.10 27.51
CA VAL A 1105 17.03 11.22 27.93
C VAL A 1105 16.00 11.50 26.85
N GLN A 1106 14.71 11.42 27.22
CA GLN A 1106 13.61 11.75 26.31
C GLN A 1106 13.64 13.24 25.92
N LEU A 1107 13.84 13.49 24.63
CA LEU A 1107 13.78 14.81 24.03
C LEU A 1107 12.34 15.26 23.84
N ALA A 1108 11.50 14.38 23.27
CA ALA A 1108 10.13 14.67 22.84
C ALA A 1108 9.26 13.41 22.78
N MET A 1109 7.95 13.62 22.65
CA MET A 1109 6.95 12.59 22.40
C MET A 1109 5.97 13.11 21.35
N ALA A 1110 5.87 12.45 20.20
CA ALA A 1110 4.85 12.71 19.19
C ALA A 1110 3.65 11.77 19.40
N GLN A 1111 2.44 12.25 19.12
CA GLN A 1111 1.19 11.47 19.20
C GLN A 1111 0.39 11.63 17.91
N GLU A 1112 -0.44 10.63 17.59
CA GLU A 1112 -1.33 10.62 16.42
C GLU A 1112 -0.61 10.98 15.11
N LEU A 1113 0.50 10.31 14.83
CA LEU A 1113 1.26 10.49 13.60
C LEU A 1113 0.46 9.94 12.42
N LEU A 1114 0.16 10.81 11.45
CA LEU A 1114 -0.43 10.43 10.18
C LEU A 1114 0.68 10.15 9.16
N GLN A 1115 0.29 9.55 8.04
CA GLN A 1115 1.18 9.30 6.91
C GLN A 1115 1.97 10.57 6.53
N GLY A 1116 3.27 10.43 6.28
CA GLY A 1116 4.14 11.53 5.84
C GLY A 1116 4.58 12.52 6.92
N ALA A 1117 4.41 12.21 8.22
CA ALA A 1117 4.91 13.06 9.30
C ALA A 1117 6.45 13.22 9.27
N VAL A 1118 6.97 14.36 9.71
CA VAL A 1118 8.42 14.59 9.85
C VAL A 1118 8.73 15.15 11.24
N LEU A 1119 9.77 14.63 11.89
CA LEU A 1119 10.30 15.15 13.15
C LEU A 1119 11.67 15.81 12.92
N GLU A 1120 11.70 17.14 12.94
CA GLU A 1120 12.93 17.93 12.91
C GLU A 1120 13.47 18.10 14.34
N THR A 1121 14.75 17.80 14.54
CA THR A 1121 15.48 18.01 15.79
C THR A 1121 16.70 18.88 15.53
N THR A 1122 16.82 20.00 16.25
CA THR A 1122 17.97 20.91 16.16
C THR A 1122 18.55 21.20 17.53
N PHE A 1123 19.88 21.20 17.66
CA PHE A 1123 20.59 21.65 18.87
C PHE A 1123 22.02 22.08 18.52
N ARG A 1124 22.70 22.73 19.48
CA ARG A 1124 24.14 23.04 19.40
C ARG A 1124 24.90 22.29 20.50
N MET A 1125 26.14 21.89 20.23
CA MET A 1125 27.03 21.35 21.26
C MET A 1125 27.49 22.44 22.24
N GLY A 1126 27.41 22.15 23.55
CA GLY A 1126 27.82 23.07 24.61
C GLY A 1126 29.34 23.27 24.73
N LYS A 1127 29.74 24.31 25.47
CA LYS A 1127 31.15 24.69 25.63
C LYS A 1127 31.96 23.72 26.51
N GLY A 1128 33.21 23.46 26.13
CA GLY A 1128 34.12 22.54 26.80
C GLY A 1128 33.73 21.06 26.68
N GLN A 1129 32.75 20.72 25.84
CA GLN A 1129 32.21 19.36 25.72
C GLN A 1129 32.67 18.68 24.43
N ASN A 1130 33.14 17.44 24.57
CA ASN A 1130 33.43 16.54 23.46
C ASN A 1130 33.02 15.11 23.88
N PRO A 1131 31.77 14.69 23.63
CA PRO A 1131 31.25 13.37 24.05
C PRO A 1131 31.83 12.19 23.26
N GLY A 1132 32.72 12.43 22.29
CA GLY A 1132 33.03 11.47 21.23
C GLY A 1132 31.86 11.32 20.26
N SER A 1133 30.76 10.71 20.72
CA SER A 1133 29.56 10.40 19.93
C SER A 1133 28.27 10.56 20.73
N LEU A 1134 27.23 11.08 20.09
CA LEU A 1134 25.85 11.01 20.58
C LEU A 1134 25.04 9.99 19.74
N SER A 1135 24.05 9.36 20.36
CA SER A 1135 23.06 8.51 19.69
C SER A 1135 21.67 9.12 19.86
N LEU A 1136 20.90 9.24 18.77
CA LEU A 1136 19.48 9.59 18.80
C LEU A 1136 18.65 8.36 18.41
N ASN A 1137 17.65 8.04 19.22
CA ASN A 1137 16.80 6.86 19.05
C ASN A 1137 15.32 7.24 18.96
N LEU A 1138 14.60 6.60 18.03
CA LEU A 1138 13.15 6.61 17.99
C LEU A 1138 12.61 5.40 18.77
N LEU A 1139 11.59 5.60 19.61
CA LEU A 1139 10.95 4.51 20.35
C LEU A 1139 9.45 4.43 20.05
N HIS A 1140 9.00 3.25 19.63
CA HIS A 1140 7.59 2.92 19.40
C HIS A 1140 7.06 2.09 20.59
N ASP A 1141 6.05 2.60 21.28
CA ASP A 1141 5.49 2.01 22.51
C ASP A 1141 6.51 1.54 23.57
N GLY A 1142 7.68 2.19 23.62
CA GLY A 1142 8.76 1.92 24.57
C GLY A 1142 9.85 0.98 24.07
N VAL A 1143 9.74 0.44 22.85
CA VAL A 1143 10.79 -0.37 22.19
C VAL A 1143 11.60 0.50 21.24
N VAL A 1144 12.92 0.32 21.19
CA VAL A 1144 13.82 1.10 20.32
C VAL A 1144 13.74 0.59 18.87
N LEU A 1145 13.49 1.50 17.93
CA LEU A 1145 13.56 1.23 16.50
C LEU A 1145 15.03 1.17 16.07
N LYS A 1146 15.73 0.06 16.36
CA LYS A 1146 17.20 -0.06 16.22
C LYS A 1146 17.76 0.38 14.87
N ASP A 1147 17.14 -0.03 13.77
CA ASP A 1147 17.57 0.36 12.41
C ASP A 1147 17.50 1.87 12.15
N ALA A 1148 16.71 2.61 12.95
CA ALA A 1148 16.49 4.05 12.85
C ALA A 1148 17.33 4.88 13.83
N GLU A 1149 18.33 4.27 14.49
CA GLU A 1149 19.33 4.99 15.29
C GLU A 1149 20.15 5.95 14.43
N VAL A 1150 20.28 7.21 14.88
CA VAL A 1150 21.17 8.20 14.25
C VAL A 1150 22.39 8.44 15.13
N LEU A 1151 23.51 7.84 14.73
CA LEU A 1151 24.82 8.03 15.38
C LEU A 1151 25.50 9.33 14.90
N LEU A 1152 25.98 10.14 15.84
CA LEU A 1152 26.60 11.45 15.62
C LEU A 1152 28.00 11.51 16.25
N ASP A 1153 28.99 10.96 15.55
CA ASP A 1153 30.38 10.90 16.02
C ASP A 1153 31.16 12.21 15.81
N GLN A 1154 32.32 12.34 16.45
CA GLN A 1154 33.30 13.40 16.25
C GLN A 1154 32.70 14.82 16.37
N LEU A 1155 31.74 14.99 17.27
CA LEU A 1155 31.08 16.27 17.54
C LEU A 1155 32.05 17.26 18.17
N ARG A 1156 31.95 18.54 17.77
CA ARG A 1156 32.83 19.62 18.25
C ARG A 1156 32.05 20.63 19.09
N GLU A 1157 32.72 21.29 20.02
CA GLU A 1157 32.17 22.45 20.75
C GLU A 1157 31.55 23.46 19.76
N GLY A 1158 30.35 23.95 20.08
CA GLY A 1158 29.65 24.96 19.29
C GLY A 1158 29.10 24.48 17.96
N GLN A 1159 29.31 23.22 17.56
CA GLN A 1159 28.79 22.69 16.30
C GLN A 1159 27.26 22.57 16.35
N GLU A 1160 26.59 23.01 15.28
CA GLU A 1160 25.14 22.85 15.13
C GLU A 1160 24.79 21.48 14.55
N VAL A 1161 23.69 20.89 15.02
CA VAL A 1161 23.18 19.60 14.58
C VAL A 1161 21.73 19.76 14.12
N ARG A 1162 21.39 19.15 12.98
CA ARG A 1162 20.03 19.00 12.48
C ARG A 1162 19.78 17.54 12.07
N VAL A 1163 18.87 16.86 12.78
CA VAL A 1163 18.44 15.50 12.45
C VAL A 1163 16.96 15.53 12.09
N ILE A 1164 16.62 14.99 10.92
CA ILE A 1164 15.28 15.02 10.34
C ILE A 1164 14.83 13.58 10.12
N HIS A 1165 13.83 13.15 10.89
CA HIS A 1165 13.24 11.81 10.75
C HIS A 1165 11.98 11.92 9.91
N LYS A 1166 12.01 11.38 8.68
CA LYS A 1166 10.81 11.15 7.86
C LYS A 1166 10.11 9.90 8.40
N VAL A 1167 8.84 10.03 8.80
CA VAL A 1167 8.02 8.95 9.39
C VAL A 1167 6.84 8.65 8.46
N PRO A 1168 7.04 7.83 7.40
CA PRO A 1168 5.99 7.47 6.46
C PRO A 1168 5.15 6.28 6.99
N LEU A 1169 4.79 6.30 8.27
CA LEU A 1169 3.95 5.29 8.94
C LEU A 1169 2.88 5.99 9.78
N ILE A 1170 1.69 5.39 9.83
CA ILE A 1170 0.60 5.82 10.71
C ILE A 1170 0.85 5.21 12.10
N LEU A 1171 1.25 6.04 13.08
CA LEU A 1171 1.64 5.59 14.42
C LEU A 1171 0.86 6.34 15.51
N ASN A 1172 0.42 5.63 16.56
CA ASN A 1172 -0.28 6.28 17.68
C ASN A 1172 0.65 7.17 18.52
N LYS A 1173 1.92 6.78 18.67
CA LYS A 1173 2.88 7.36 19.60
C LYS A 1173 4.31 7.08 19.11
N LEU A 1174 5.19 8.06 19.19
CA LEU A 1174 6.61 7.92 18.87
C LEU A 1174 7.44 8.81 19.78
N ALA A 1175 8.31 8.23 20.61
CA ALA A 1175 9.25 9.00 21.43
C ALA A 1175 10.56 9.24 20.67
N LEU A 1176 11.26 10.31 21.05
CA LEU A 1176 12.63 10.57 20.63
C LEU A 1176 13.51 10.70 21.87
N GLU A 1177 14.57 9.90 21.95
CA GLU A 1177 15.58 9.91 23.01
C GLU A 1177 16.96 10.27 22.48
N ILE A 1178 17.83 10.76 23.36
CA ILE A 1178 19.26 10.98 23.10
C ILE A 1178 20.13 10.42 24.22
N SER A 1179 21.29 9.88 23.89
CA SER A 1179 22.34 9.48 24.84
C SER A 1179 23.73 9.89 24.33
N ALA A 1180 24.71 9.91 25.24
CA ALA A 1180 26.13 10.02 24.91
C ALA A 1180 26.79 8.64 25.05
N ILE A 1181 27.54 8.18 24.05
CA ILE A 1181 28.09 6.81 24.05
C ILE A 1181 29.14 6.63 25.17
N SER A 1182 29.89 7.68 25.50
CA SER A 1182 30.68 7.73 26.73
C SER A 1182 30.78 9.15 27.31
N GLY A 1183 30.95 9.22 28.64
CA GLY A 1183 31.04 10.48 29.38
C GLY A 1183 29.72 11.24 29.56
N GLU A 1184 29.79 12.36 30.27
CA GLU A 1184 28.71 13.35 30.34
C GLU A 1184 28.93 14.44 29.30
N SER A 1185 27.84 15.10 28.90
CA SER A 1185 27.85 16.14 27.89
C SER A 1185 26.68 17.13 28.07
N LYS A 1186 26.68 18.17 27.25
CA LYS A 1186 25.64 19.21 27.27
C LYS A 1186 25.31 19.64 25.84
N ILE A 1187 24.02 19.66 25.52
CA ILE A 1187 23.50 20.35 24.34
C ILE A 1187 22.78 21.62 24.75
N GLU A 1188 22.74 22.58 23.84
CA GLU A 1188 22.16 23.91 24.01
C GLU A 1188 21.16 24.18 22.88
N GLU A 1189 20.20 25.08 23.14
CA GLU A 1189 19.23 25.56 22.15
C GLU A 1189 18.43 24.44 21.45
N LEU A 1190 18.19 23.32 22.16
CA LEU A 1190 17.41 22.18 21.70
C LEU A 1190 16.00 22.62 21.30
N LYS A 1191 15.59 22.21 20.10
CA LYS A 1191 14.19 22.18 19.64
C LYS A 1191 13.89 20.83 18.99
N VAL A 1192 12.68 20.32 19.24
CA VAL A 1192 12.08 19.20 18.48
C VAL A 1192 10.73 19.67 17.98
N ILE A 1193 10.51 19.54 16.67
CA ILE A 1193 9.38 20.10 15.95
C ILE A 1193 8.77 19.00 15.06
N ARG A 1194 7.47 18.80 15.17
CA ARG A 1194 6.70 17.94 14.27
C ARG A 1194 6.13 18.79 13.13
N HIS A 1195 6.29 18.27 11.91
CA HIS A 1195 5.67 18.74 10.70
C HIS A 1195 4.61 17.72 10.29
N GLN A 1196 3.42 18.18 9.89
CA GLN A 1196 2.35 17.32 9.40
C GLN A 1196 1.60 17.99 8.25
N ASP A 1197 1.79 17.45 7.04
CA ASP A 1197 0.95 17.78 5.88
C ASP A 1197 -0.51 17.45 6.19
N LYS A 1198 -1.40 18.44 5.99
CA LYS A 1198 -2.83 18.32 6.30
C LYS A 1198 -3.65 17.82 5.10
N ALA A 1199 -3.25 16.68 4.55
CA ALA A 1199 -4.10 15.91 3.65
C ALA A 1199 -5.24 15.19 4.41
N ILE A 1200 -6.22 14.66 3.69
CA ILE A 1200 -7.16 13.67 4.26
C ILE A 1200 -6.41 12.42 4.74
N ASN A 1201 -7.02 11.70 5.68
CA ASN A 1201 -6.54 10.41 6.13
C ASN A 1201 -7.72 9.50 6.47
N LEU A 1202 -8.06 8.62 5.54
CA LEU A 1202 -9.21 7.73 5.60
C LEU A 1202 -9.06 6.67 6.69
N THR A 1203 -7.83 6.25 6.99
CA THR A 1203 -7.49 5.34 8.09
C THR A 1203 -7.86 5.92 9.47
N ARG A 1204 -7.83 7.25 9.63
CA ARG A 1204 -8.22 7.97 10.86
C ARG A 1204 -9.57 8.71 10.73
N GLY A 1205 -10.34 8.48 9.66
CA GLY A 1205 -11.64 9.14 9.45
C GLY A 1205 -11.55 10.65 9.16
N ILE A 1206 -10.39 11.17 8.77
CA ILE A 1206 -10.19 12.58 8.42
C ILE A 1206 -10.63 12.79 6.97
N MET A 1207 -11.85 13.32 6.78
CA MET A 1207 -12.51 13.40 5.48
C MET A 1207 -12.28 14.72 4.70
N GLU A 1208 -11.66 15.73 5.32
CA GLU A 1208 -11.31 17.02 4.71
C GLU A 1208 -9.83 17.36 4.96
N GLY A 1209 -9.14 17.85 3.94
CA GLY A 1209 -7.78 18.38 4.05
C GLY A 1209 -7.74 19.91 4.26
N ARG A 1210 -6.53 20.45 4.39
CA ARG A 1210 -6.23 21.87 4.22
C ARG A 1210 -5.15 22.02 3.16
N ARG A 1211 -5.53 22.50 1.98
CA ARG A 1211 -4.64 22.80 0.85
C ARG A 1211 -3.62 23.89 1.22
N HIS A 1212 -2.47 23.81 0.60
CA HIS A 1212 -1.47 24.88 0.60
C HIS A 1212 -1.97 26.08 -0.24
N GLN A 1213 -1.42 27.27 0.03
CA GLN A 1213 -1.92 28.55 -0.46
C GLN A 1213 -0.76 29.53 -0.73
N GLY A 1214 -0.96 30.51 -1.61
CA GLY A 1214 0.04 31.56 -1.87
C GLY A 1214 1.10 31.21 -2.93
N GLY A 1215 0.96 30.07 -3.61
CA GLY A 1215 1.95 29.54 -4.55
C GLY A 1215 3.22 29.03 -3.84
N VAL A 1216 4.34 29.00 -4.56
CA VAL A 1216 5.66 28.68 -4.01
C VAL A 1216 6.71 29.73 -4.39
N THR A 1217 7.81 29.75 -3.64
CA THR A 1217 9.08 30.33 -4.10
C THR A 1217 10.10 29.22 -4.29
N PHE A 1218 11.09 29.43 -5.16
CA PHE A 1218 12.12 28.43 -5.40
C PHE A 1218 13.45 29.02 -5.87
N ALA A 1219 14.51 28.26 -5.66
CA ALA A 1219 15.86 28.50 -6.15
C ALA A 1219 16.48 27.18 -6.62
N LEU A 1220 17.43 27.26 -7.55
CA LEU A 1220 18.10 26.09 -8.12
C LEU A 1220 19.43 25.88 -7.40
N LEU A 1221 19.70 24.67 -6.92
CA LEU A 1221 21.05 24.34 -6.47
C LEU A 1221 21.91 24.10 -7.72
N PRO A 1222 23.10 24.72 -7.84
CA PRO A 1222 24.05 24.33 -8.88
C PRO A 1222 24.43 22.86 -8.70
N ASP A 1223 24.71 22.20 -9.81
CA ASP A 1223 25.28 20.85 -9.77
C ASP A 1223 26.59 20.88 -8.99
N SER A 1224 26.76 19.93 -8.05
CA SER A 1224 28.06 19.71 -7.44
C SER A 1224 29.01 19.15 -8.52
N PRO A 1225 30.22 19.71 -8.67
CA PRO A 1225 31.22 19.21 -9.62
C PRO A 1225 31.80 17.85 -9.20
#